data_AF-A0A250J261-F1
#
_entry.id   AF-A0A250J261-F1
#
_cell.length_a   1.000
_cell.length_b   1.000
_cell.length_c   1.000
_cell.angle_alpha   90.00
_cell.angle_beta   90.00
_cell.angle_gamma   90.00
#
_symmetry.space_group_name_H-M   'P 1'
#
loop_
_entity.id
_entity.type
_entity.pdbx_description
1 polymer ?
#
loop_
_entity_poly.entity_id
_entity_poly.type
_entity_poly.pdbx_seq_one_letter_code
_entity_poly.pdbx_strand_id
1 'polypeptide(L)'
;MRWMDPWLGRVFVLLVATIVFTGAAPRGQAAREAELTSLLRHLAAQGEDASDSKGWSHLELPGPNDVILGKGARTLGAAAARLQKAYALTPEAARHFLAARLWLVPPGESWESLSEEQALRALEAHRAALHEAPGHPALVASLIDNVSEFLNVPGYARAVAEALDTAPDPAELALRLARLEHHIWSSELAAYAVSREPETLPQALDIFGLDSHDERATQFYLAAWRALTASKQAAFPRELAERLVSNLLEQSQSALALKVLDAFPADARQALLAKDGGALSAEQRLARDDLGLSIAVTLLASGREAEARLWHEAVRARPGVAPEENDDEGLAERAKLHRELADFLFAWKPGADSFELLLLRVDDAFGTAGAILCARALASRFPEHARNELHWRGRIDDRSMVKELLLLPADRLSFLTAARAEMEAALQEERARIEKELAQLPPPPESRGTVAPDPMAARISAHLATPTLQVFSEKELPKARGKTAWKPMKTLKLPDGFRLVRAERSNQKVIGVALSQRLDPVGELSGGGYWVLLSEDGGQHWEAPLYTGLRQYQPYELEKASPVPLLEGQVLRLAASVRQLDEKSVTFPPIDLEVKREVKNRMLEAPLAALRQDTDGDGLTDLVEDRLLLDAKAADTDGDGAPDGNDMLPQVPAVSSAAPADVRAEIVSALLFELAGKKDVPRGLVTGVPTKEEQAEPLRLPQFQAPTSLEDLSFLSLDRSELRGVHAPGTTVTFSDAELQRARERFGMFFPLDIEIHVNLAGDRALLVWNERWRGGSFLARRDKGRWVLESRGSWVT
;
A
#
# COMPACT_ATOMS: atom_id res chain seq x y z
N MET A 1 -9.58 -15.19 1.92
CA MET A 1 -9.69 -16.11 3.07
C MET A 1 -10.57 -15.46 4.13
N ARG A 2 -11.84 -15.85 4.23
CA ARG A 2 -12.69 -15.64 5.41
C ARG A 2 -13.13 -17.05 5.83
N TRP A 3 -13.26 -17.29 7.12
CA TRP A 3 -13.54 -18.58 7.79
C TRP A 3 -12.30 -19.39 8.18
N MET A 4 -11.51 -18.86 9.12
CA MET A 4 -10.88 -19.68 10.16
C MET A 4 -11.52 -19.29 11.49
N ASP A 5 -12.05 -20.30 12.18
CA ASP A 5 -12.80 -20.20 13.43
C ASP A 5 -11.88 -19.63 14.55
N PRO A 6 -12.27 -18.55 15.27
CA PRO A 6 -11.50 -18.00 16.39
C PRO A 6 -11.13 -19.02 17.47
N TRP A 7 -11.84 -20.15 17.51
CA TRP A 7 -11.57 -21.25 18.41
C TRP A 7 -10.24 -21.97 18.11
N LEU A 8 -9.88 -22.16 16.83
CA LEU A 8 -8.64 -22.85 16.43
C LEU A 8 -7.38 -22.05 16.77
N GLY A 9 -7.43 -20.71 16.65
CA GLY A 9 -6.32 -19.83 17.06
C GLY A 9 -6.06 -19.89 18.57
N ARG A 10 -7.12 -19.94 19.39
CA ARG A 10 -7.00 -20.06 20.86
C ARG A 10 -6.48 -21.43 21.29
N VAL A 11 -6.88 -22.51 20.61
CA VAL A 11 -6.36 -23.86 20.86
C VAL A 11 -4.89 -23.97 20.47
N PHE A 12 -4.47 -23.34 19.37
CA PHE A 12 -3.07 -23.36 18.94
C PHE A 12 -2.15 -22.60 19.92
N VAL A 13 -2.58 -21.42 20.42
CA VAL A 13 -1.85 -20.67 21.45
C VAL A 13 -1.75 -21.47 22.76
N LEU A 14 -2.83 -22.13 23.18
CA LEU A 14 -2.81 -23.01 24.37
C LEU A 14 -1.92 -24.25 24.17
N LEU A 15 -1.85 -24.82 22.96
CA LEU A 15 -0.99 -25.96 22.67
C LEU A 15 0.49 -25.58 22.64
N VAL A 16 0.83 -24.44 22.03
CA VAL A 16 2.20 -23.91 22.00
C VAL A 16 2.66 -23.53 23.41
N ALA A 17 1.82 -22.88 24.21
CA ALA A 17 2.11 -22.61 25.61
C ALA A 17 2.35 -23.91 26.40
N THR A 18 1.56 -24.96 26.18
CA THR A 18 1.73 -26.24 26.90
C THR A 18 3.00 -26.99 26.46
N ILE A 19 3.38 -26.94 25.18
CA ILE A 19 4.58 -27.60 24.65
C ILE A 19 5.86 -26.86 25.11
N VAL A 20 5.84 -25.53 25.15
CA VAL A 20 6.95 -24.72 25.69
C VAL A 20 7.13 -24.95 27.20
N PHE A 21 6.03 -25.07 27.96
CA PHE A 21 6.11 -25.23 29.42
C PHE A 21 6.41 -26.67 29.91
N THR A 22 6.23 -27.71 29.09
CA THR A 22 6.46 -29.10 29.50
C THR A 22 7.78 -29.71 28.99
N GLY A 23 8.47 -29.06 28.04
CA GLY A 23 9.63 -29.62 27.35
C GLY A 23 11.02 -29.16 27.81
N ALA A 24 11.14 -28.04 28.54
CA ALA A 24 12.41 -27.54 29.03
C ALA A 24 12.52 -27.75 30.55
N ALA A 25 13.39 -28.65 30.99
CA ALA A 25 13.81 -28.67 32.39
C ALA A 25 14.28 -27.27 32.80
N PRO A 26 13.97 -26.76 34.01
CA PRO A 26 14.37 -25.43 34.43
C PRO A 26 15.90 -25.32 34.29
N ARG A 27 16.36 -24.47 33.37
CA ARG A 27 17.77 -24.07 33.32
C ARG A 27 18.10 -23.57 34.72
N GLY A 28 19.02 -24.26 35.41
CA GLY A 28 19.34 -23.93 36.80
C GLY A 28 19.76 -22.46 36.94
N GLN A 29 19.62 -21.89 38.15
CA GLN A 29 19.94 -20.49 38.46
C GLN A 29 21.28 -20.02 37.88
N ALA A 30 22.30 -20.91 37.87
CA ALA A 30 23.61 -20.64 37.29
C ALA A 30 23.59 -20.37 35.77
N ALA A 31 22.76 -21.07 35.01
CA ALA A 31 22.61 -20.84 33.57
C ALA A 31 21.93 -19.50 33.28
N ARG A 32 20.92 -19.12 34.08
CA ARG A 32 20.26 -17.82 33.99
C ARG A 32 21.23 -16.67 34.33
N GLU A 33 22.05 -16.82 35.37
CA GLU A 33 23.08 -15.83 35.71
C GLU A 33 24.15 -15.70 34.63
N ALA A 34 24.58 -16.80 34.01
CA ALA A 34 25.53 -16.77 32.90
C ALA A 34 24.96 -16.03 31.67
N GLU A 35 23.69 -16.26 31.34
CA GLU A 35 22.98 -15.59 30.25
C GLU A 35 22.85 -14.08 30.50
N LEU A 36 22.35 -13.67 31.67
CA LEU A 36 22.29 -12.25 32.06
C LEU A 36 23.67 -11.58 32.08
N THR A 37 24.72 -12.29 32.51
CA THR A 37 26.10 -11.78 32.47
C THR A 37 26.60 -11.59 31.03
N SER A 38 26.13 -12.40 30.08
CA SER A 38 26.41 -12.19 28.66
C SER A 38 25.74 -10.93 28.12
N LEU A 39 24.45 -10.74 28.43
CA LEU A 39 23.67 -9.57 28.02
C LEU A 39 24.22 -8.27 28.63
N LEU A 40 24.66 -8.29 29.89
CA LEU A 40 25.31 -7.13 30.52
C LEU A 40 26.61 -6.75 29.80
N ARG A 41 27.40 -7.73 29.35
CA ARG A 41 28.61 -7.46 28.57
C ARG A 41 28.29 -6.89 27.20
N HIS A 42 27.21 -7.35 26.57
CA HIS A 42 26.74 -6.82 25.29
C HIS A 42 26.28 -5.36 25.42
N LEU A 43 25.42 -5.07 26.39
CA LEU A 43 24.98 -3.71 26.70
C LEU A 43 26.19 -2.78 27.00
N ALA A 44 27.18 -3.28 27.74
CA ALA A 44 28.40 -2.51 28.03
C ALA A 44 29.30 -2.28 26.82
N ALA A 45 29.24 -3.15 25.80
CA ALA A 45 29.99 -2.97 24.56
C ALA A 45 29.40 -1.89 23.65
N GLN A 46 28.10 -1.61 23.79
CA GLN A 46 27.40 -0.57 23.01
C GLN A 46 27.74 0.86 23.47
N GLY A 47 28.18 1.06 24.73
CA GLY A 47 28.68 2.35 25.20
C GLY A 47 27.61 3.44 25.22
N GLU A 48 27.90 4.61 24.63
CA GLU A 48 27.00 5.78 24.62
C GLU A 48 25.73 5.55 23.78
N ASP A 49 25.80 4.67 22.78
CA ASP A 49 24.66 4.34 21.90
C ASP A 49 23.53 3.61 22.66
N ALA A 50 23.80 3.11 23.88
CA ALA A 50 22.82 2.46 24.75
C ALA A 50 22.15 3.39 25.78
N SER A 51 22.48 4.70 25.77
CA SER A 51 21.93 5.65 26.74
C SER A 51 20.44 5.91 26.51
N ASP A 52 19.67 5.85 27.60
CA ASP A 52 18.22 6.14 27.65
C ASP A 52 17.90 7.47 28.37
N SER A 53 18.92 8.31 28.62
CA SER A 53 18.81 9.56 29.40
C SER A 53 17.79 10.57 28.89
N LYS A 54 17.57 10.67 27.56
CA LYS A 54 16.70 11.71 26.99
C LYS A 54 15.25 11.59 27.49
N GLY A 55 14.66 10.40 27.45
CA GLY A 55 13.27 10.18 27.85
C GLY A 55 13.03 10.27 29.37
N TRP A 56 14.03 9.89 30.17
CA TRP A 56 13.88 9.80 31.64
C TRP A 56 14.08 11.12 32.37
N SER A 57 14.67 12.12 31.71
CA SER A 57 14.92 13.44 32.27
C SER A 57 13.64 14.13 32.78
N HIS A 58 12.49 13.88 32.14
CA HIS A 58 11.17 14.42 32.52
C HIS A 58 10.63 13.85 33.84
N LEU A 59 11.14 12.69 34.28
CA LEU A 59 10.79 12.08 35.56
C LEU A 59 11.74 12.51 36.69
N GLU A 60 12.73 13.36 36.41
CA GLU A 60 13.83 13.70 37.32
C GLU A 60 14.62 12.45 37.77
N LEU A 61 14.66 11.42 36.91
CA LEU A 61 15.34 10.16 37.15
C LEU A 61 16.48 9.97 36.12
N PRO A 62 17.62 9.38 36.52
CA PRO A 62 18.61 8.95 35.53
C PRO A 62 18.03 7.83 34.65
N GLY A 63 18.56 7.66 33.43
CA GLY A 63 18.19 6.54 32.58
C GLY A 63 18.70 5.20 33.15
N PRO A 64 17.92 4.10 33.14
CA PRO A 64 18.34 2.84 33.74
C PRO A 64 19.59 2.26 33.08
N ASN A 65 19.78 2.40 31.77
CA ASN A 65 21.00 1.94 31.12
C ASN A 65 22.21 2.75 31.58
N ASP A 66 22.08 4.07 31.78
CA ASP A 66 23.17 4.90 32.31
C ASP A 66 23.54 4.50 33.75
N VAL A 67 22.54 4.18 34.57
CA VAL A 67 22.75 3.68 35.94
C VAL A 67 23.48 2.34 35.91
N ILE A 68 23.07 1.43 35.01
CA ILE A 68 23.66 0.10 34.82
C ILE A 68 25.11 0.21 34.32
N LEU A 69 25.38 1.08 33.34
CA LEU A 69 26.66 1.18 32.64
C LEU A 69 27.70 2.08 33.31
N GLY A 70 27.31 2.90 34.29
CA GLY A 70 28.25 3.83 34.91
C GLY A 70 29.48 3.15 35.55
N LYS A 71 30.56 3.94 35.72
CA LYS A 71 31.92 3.44 36.07
C LYS A 71 31.92 2.35 37.15
N GLY A 72 32.38 1.14 36.78
CA GLY A 72 32.65 0.02 37.70
C GLY A 72 31.63 -1.12 37.70
N ALA A 73 30.51 -1.03 36.97
CA ALA A 73 29.49 -2.07 36.93
C ALA A 73 29.83 -3.22 35.95
N ARG A 74 30.82 -4.05 36.30
CA ARG A 74 31.22 -5.22 35.48
C ARG A 74 30.55 -6.54 35.89
N THR A 75 29.73 -6.52 36.93
CA THR A 75 29.04 -7.69 37.47
C THR A 75 27.57 -7.40 37.72
N LEU A 76 26.72 -8.42 37.65
CA LEU A 76 25.29 -8.30 37.92
C LEU A 76 25.02 -7.70 39.30
N GLY A 77 25.77 -8.12 40.33
CA GLY A 77 25.63 -7.59 41.69
C GLY A 77 25.97 -6.10 41.79
N ALA A 78 27.02 -5.64 41.09
CA ALA A 78 27.39 -4.23 41.08
C ALA A 78 26.35 -3.38 40.34
N ALA A 79 25.85 -3.86 39.19
CA ALA A 79 24.79 -3.18 38.44
C ALA A 79 23.49 -3.10 39.27
N ALA A 80 23.08 -4.19 39.92
CA ALA A 80 21.89 -4.22 40.77
C ALA A 80 22.02 -3.28 41.98
N ALA A 81 23.18 -3.25 42.66
CA ALA A 81 23.40 -2.32 43.78
C ALA A 81 23.35 -0.84 43.36
N ARG A 82 23.70 -0.53 42.10
CA ARG A 82 23.57 0.82 41.55
C ARG A 82 22.12 1.19 41.29
N LEU A 83 21.34 0.29 40.66
CA LEU A 83 19.90 0.47 40.49
C LEU A 83 19.21 0.62 41.86
N GLN A 84 19.59 -0.20 42.83
CA GLN A 84 19.10 -0.13 44.20
C GLN A 84 19.33 1.26 44.80
N LYS A 85 20.54 1.80 44.68
CA LYS A 85 20.88 3.11 45.23
C LYS A 85 20.22 4.26 44.45
N ALA A 86 20.24 4.20 43.12
CA ALA A 86 19.73 5.26 42.26
C ALA A 86 18.21 5.43 42.39
N TYR A 87 17.50 4.32 42.56
CA TYR A 87 16.03 4.29 42.62
C TYR A 87 15.48 3.90 44.00
N ALA A 88 16.31 3.88 45.05
CA ALA A 88 15.91 3.48 46.40
C ALA A 88 15.12 2.14 46.49
N LEU A 89 15.47 1.17 45.64
CA LEU A 89 14.79 -0.13 45.57
C LEU A 89 15.23 -1.08 46.70
N THR A 90 14.46 -2.13 46.95
CA THR A 90 14.95 -3.29 47.71
C THR A 90 16.02 -4.04 46.91
N PRO A 91 16.93 -4.80 47.57
CA PRO A 91 17.91 -5.61 46.86
C PRO A 91 17.28 -6.59 45.85
N GLU A 92 16.12 -7.15 46.18
CA GLU A 92 15.33 -8.04 45.36
C GLU A 92 14.73 -7.30 44.15
N ALA A 93 14.06 -6.17 44.37
CA ALA A 93 13.49 -5.35 43.29
C ALA A 93 14.57 -4.89 42.31
N ALA A 94 15.74 -4.46 42.79
CA ALA A 94 16.85 -4.04 41.94
C ALA A 94 17.44 -5.18 41.09
N ARG A 95 17.50 -6.40 41.64
CA ARG A 95 17.93 -7.60 40.88
C ARG A 95 16.93 -7.97 39.79
N HIS A 96 15.63 -7.95 40.10
CA HIS A 96 14.58 -8.20 39.12
C HIS A 96 14.54 -7.13 38.04
N PHE A 97 14.70 -5.85 38.41
CA PHE A 97 14.74 -4.75 37.46
C PHE A 97 15.92 -4.84 36.51
N LEU A 98 17.12 -5.16 37.04
CA LEU A 98 18.29 -5.43 36.21
C LEU A 98 18.02 -6.55 35.21
N ALA A 99 17.46 -7.67 35.67
CA ALA A 99 17.16 -8.80 34.79
C ALA A 99 16.18 -8.40 33.67
N ALA A 100 15.16 -7.61 33.98
CA ALA A 100 14.19 -7.13 33.02
C ALA A 100 14.84 -6.28 31.91
N ARG A 101 15.68 -5.30 32.28
CA ARG A 101 16.44 -4.48 31.32
C ARG A 101 17.38 -5.31 30.46
N LEU A 102 18.09 -6.27 31.06
CA LEU A 102 19.02 -7.10 30.31
C LEU A 102 18.32 -8.02 29.30
N TRP A 103 17.12 -8.52 29.60
CA TRP A 103 16.35 -9.33 28.64
C TRP A 103 15.85 -8.55 27.43
N LEU A 104 15.74 -7.22 27.54
CA LEU A 104 15.40 -6.34 26.43
C LEU A 104 16.59 -6.01 25.52
N VAL A 105 17.80 -6.44 25.90
CA VAL A 105 18.99 -6.29 25.07
C VAL A 105 18.98 -7.38 23.99
N PRO A 106 18.94 -7.03 22.69
CA PRO A 106 18.93 -8.02 21.62
C PRO A 106 20.27 -8.77 21.59
N PRO A 107 20.28 -10.08 21.29
CA PRO A 107 21.50 -10.90 21.33
C PRO A 107 22.46 -10.70 20.13
N GLY A 108 22.16 -9.79 19.18
CA GLY A 108 22.90 -9.58 17.92
C GLY A 108 23.33 -8.14 17.63
N GLU A 109 23.87 -7.90 16.42
CA GLU A 109 24.40 -6.59 15.95
C GLU A 109 23.32 -5.61 15.46
N SER A 110 22.12 -6.08 15.12
CA SER A 110 20.99 -5.23 14.72
C SER A 110 19.87 -5.27 15.78
N TRP A 111 19.20 -4.13 15.94
CA TRP A 111 18.10 -3.87 16.88
C TRP A 111 16.77 -4.53 16.47
N GLU A 112 16.76 -5.35 15.42
CA GLU A 112 15.54 -5.90 14.85
C GLU A 112 15.18 -7.27 15.46
N SER A 113 14.16 -7.22 16.32
CA SER A 113 13.37 -8.30 16.93
C SER A 113 13.97 -9.04 18.15
N LEU A 114 13.48 -8.67 19.34
CA LEU A 114 13.45 -9.57 20.49
C LEU A 114 12.58 -10.78 20.16
N SER A 115 13.02 -11.98 20.56
CA SER A 115 12.14 -13.14 20.51
C SER A 115 10.96 -12.98 21.48
N GLU A 116 9.81 -13.55 21.15
CA GLU A 116 8.62 -13.54 22.02
C GLU A 116 8.93 -14.10 23.42
N GLU A 117 9.78 -15.13 23.50
CA GLU A 117 10.23 -15.72 24.76
C GLU A 117 11.07 -14.75 25.60
N GLN A 118 11.98 -13.99 24.99
CA GLN A 118 12.79 -12.99 25.69
C GLN A 118 11.92 -11.85 26.21
N ALA A 119 10.99 -11.36 25.38
CA ALA A 119 10.04 -10.33 25.80
C ALA A 119 9.15 -10.83 26.95
N LEU A 120 8.67 -12.08 26.93
CA LEU A 120 7.92 -12.64 28.06
C LEU A 120 8.76 -12.71 29.35
N ARG A 121 10.03 -13.14 29.26
CA ARG A 121 10.95 -13.18 30.42
C ARG A 121 11.26 -11.79 30.98
N ALA A 122 11.41 -10.79 30.11
CA ALA A 122 11.58 -9.40 30.52
C ALA A 122 10.34 -8.89 31.28
N LEU A 123 9.14 -9.18 30.77
CA LEU A 123 7.88 -8.81 31.41
C LEU A 123 7.70 -9.48 32.77
N GLU A 124 8.00 -10.77 32.90
CA GLU A 124 7.96 -11.49 34.18
C GLU A 124 8.94 -10.92 35.20
N ALA A 125 10.16 -10.55 34.76
CA ALA A 125 11.14 -9.90 35.61
C ALA A 125 10.67 -8.50 36.05
N HIS A 126 10.02 -7.73 35.18
CA HIS A 126 9.37 -6.46 35.55
C HIS A 126 8.28 -6.67 36.61
N ARG A 127 7.40 -7.66 36.42
CA ARG A 127 6.36 -7.99 37.41
C ARG A 127 6.94 -8.38 38.76
N ALA A 128 8.02 -9.16 38.79
CA ALA A 128 8.70 -9.51 40.02
C ALA A 128 9.31 -8.28 40.71
N ALA A 129 9.91 -7.35 39.95
CA ALA A 129 10.43 -6.10 40.48
C ALA A 129 9.31 -5.24 41.09
N LEU A 130 8.18 -5.13 40.39
CA LEU A 130 7.00 -4.40 40.85
C LEU A 130 6.33 -5.05 42.06
N HIS A 131 6.37 -6.37 42.19
CA HIS A 131 5.87 -7.05 43.39
C HIS A 131 6.67 -6.66 44.64
N GLU A 132 8.00 -6.55 44.50
CA GLU A 132 8.92 -6.16 45.57
C GLU A 132 8.91 -4.65 45.86
N ALA A 133 8.56 -3.83 44.88
CA ALA A 133 8.42 -2.37 45.01
C ALA A 133 7.16 -1.87 44.26
N PRO A 134 5.95 -2.08 44.83
CA PRO A 134 4.69 -1.77 44.15
C PRO A 134 4.55 -0.30 43.77
N GLY A 135 4.17 -0.05 42.51
CA GLY A 135 4.01 1.28 41.92
C GLY A 135 5.24 2.19 41.95
N HIS A 136 6.45 1.64 42.03
CA HIS A 136 7.67 2.45 41.99
C HIS A 136 7.83 3.14 40.62
N PRO A 137 7.97 4.49 40.54
CA PRO A 137 7.93 5.22 39.27
C PRO A 137 8.94 4.74 38.23
N ALA A 138 10.18 4.47 38.62
CA ALA A 138 11.20 3.95 37.71
C ALA A 138 10.84 2.59 37.11
N LEU A 139 10.18 1.70 37.87
CA LEU A 139 9.82 0.38 37.37
C LEU A 139 8.68 0.45 36.36
N VAL A 140 7.69 1.33 36.60
CA VAL A 140 6.57 1.55 35.69
C VAL A 140 7.01 2.31 34.44
N ALA A 141 7.85 3.34 34.58
CA ALA A 141 8.44 4.07 33.46
C ALA A 141 9.20 3.14 32.52
N SER A 142 10.07 2.27 33.07
CA SER A 142 10.78 1.30 32.25
C SER A 142 9.86 0.28 31.59
N LEU A 143 8.70 -0.04 32.16
CA LEU A 143 7.76 -0.96 31.52
C LEU A 143 7.09 -0.28 30.30
N ILE A 144 6.81 1.04 30.40
CA ILE A 144 6.18 1.86 29.34
C ILE A 144 7.17 2.18 28.21
N ASP A 145 8.42 2.51 28.56
CA ASP A 145 9.49 2.91 27.64
C ASP A 145 9.88 1.82 26.63
N ASN A 146 9.44 0.57 26.84
CA ASN A 146 9.73 -0.57 25.96
C ASN A 146 8.43 -1.14 25.36
N VAL A 147 7.47 -0.27 25.04
CA VAL A 147 6.17 -0.68 24.49
C VAL A 147 6.30 -1.39 23.15
N SER A 148 7.20 -0.96 22.25
CA SER A 148 7.41 -1.59 20.95
C SER A 148 7.78 -3.07 21.08
N GLU A 149 8.55 -3.40 22.11
CA GLU A 149 9.03 -4.75 22.41
C GLU A 149 7.96 -5.60 23.09
N PHE A 150 7.06 -4.99 23.85
CA PHE A 150 6.06 -5.70 24.64
C PHE A 150 4.64 -5.68 24.08
N LEU A 151 4.34 -4.85 23.06
CA LEU A 151 2.98 -4.63 22.58
C LEU A 151 2.26 -5.93 22.22
N ASN A 152 3.01 -6.90 21.69
CA ASN A 152 2.51 -8.22 21.29
C ASN A 152 2.60 -9.29 22.39
N VAL A 153 3.17 -8.98 23.56
CA VAL A 153 3.34 -9.95 24.66
C VAL A 153 2.04 -10.06 25.47
N PRO A 154 1.45 -11.27 25.59
CA PRO A 154 0.22 -11.46 26.34
C PRO A 154 0.31 -10.97 27.79
N GLY A 155 -0.59 -10.06 28.17
CA GLY A 155 -0.72 -9.55 29.54
C GLY A 155 0.22 -8.40 29.90
N TYR A 156 0.98 -7.85 28.95
CA TYR A 156 1.78 -6.64 29.16
C TYR A 156 0.93 -5.45 29.60
N ALA A 157 -0.09 -5.09 28.81
CA ALA A 157 -1.17 -4.15 29.13
C ALA A 157 -1.67 -4.23 30.58
N ARG A 158 -1.99 -5.45 31.00
CA ARG A 158 -2.48 -5.75 32.35
C ARG A 158 -1.41 -5.54 33.42
N ALA A 159 -0.15 -5.85 33.13
CA ALA A 159 0.96 -5.62 34.04
C ALA A 159 1.18 -4.12 34.30
N VAL A 160 1.07 -3.28 33.26
CA VAL A 160 1.13 -1.81 33.40
C VAL A 160 -0.02 -1.32 34.29
N ALA A 161 -1.25 -1.78 34.03
CA ALA A 161 -2.41 -1.40 34.84
C ALA A 161 -2.29 -1.83 36.31
N GLU A 162 -1.85 -3.07 36.58
CA GLU A 162 -1.61 -3.58 37.94
C GLU A 162 -0.49 -2.80 38.64
N ALA A 163 0.54 -2.39 37.91
CA ALA A 163 1.63 -1.57 38.43
C ALA A 163 1.13 -0.18 38.87
N LEU A 164 0.28 0.45 38.05
CA LEU A 164 -0.35 1.74 38.40
C LEU A 164 -1.28 1.58 39.61
N ASP A 165 -2.13 0.55 39.62
CA ASP A 165 -3.12 0.30 40.69
C ASP A 165 -2.48 0.10 42.08
N THR A 166 -1.22 -0.34 42.12
CA THR A 166 -0.49 -0.61 43.36
C THR A 166 0.36 0.56 43.85
N ALA A 167 0.41 1.67 43.09
CA ALA A 167 1.10 2.87 43.51
C ALA A 167 0.42 3.54 44.71
N PRO A 168 1.19 4.21 45.58
CA PRO A 168 0.61 5.01 46.68
C PRO A 168 -0.33 6.11 46.19
N ASP A 169 -0.03 6.66 45.02
CA ASP A 169 -0.83 7.67 44.31
C ASP A 169 -0.87 7.30 42.81
N PRO A 170 -1.84 6.44 42.40
CA PRO A 170 -1.95 5.97 41.03
C PRO A 170 -2.19 7.08 39.99
N ALA A 171 -2.95 8.11 40.37
CA ALA A 171 -3.32 9.19 39.46
C ALA A 171 -2.12 10.11 39.18
N GLU A 172 -1.43 10.57 40.22
CA GLU A 172 -0.22 11.38 40.07
C GLU A 172 0.90 10.60 39.36
N LEU A 173 1.06 9.31 39.65
CA LEU A 173 2.03 8.48 38.93
C LEU A 173 1.69 8.39 37.43
N ALA A 174 0.43 8.13 37.08
CA ALA A 174 0.00 8.07 35.68
C ALA A 174 0.23 9.40 34.96
N LEU A 175 -0.03 10.55 35.60
CA LEU A 175 0.24 11.87 35.04
C LEU A 175 1.73 12.13 34.82
N ARG A 176 2.59 11.73 35.77
CA ARG A 176 4.04 11.81 35.59
C ARG A 176 4.51 10.97 34.41
N LEU A 177 3.97 9.77 34.26
CA LEU A 177 4.31 8.88 33.17
C LEU A 177 3.78 9.38 31.82
N ALA A 178 2.64 10.08 31.80
CA ALA A 178 2.11 10.71 30.59
C ALA A 178 3.03 11.81 30.01
N ARG A 179 3.97 12.36 30.83
CA ARG A 179 5.00 13.31 30.40
C ARG A 179 6.21 12.68 29.73
N LEU A 180 6.37 11.36 29.82
CA LEU A 180 7.27 10.67 28.92
C LEU A 180 6.67 10.92 27.53
N GLU A 181 7.41 11.53 26.61
CA GLU A 181 6.96 11.97 25.26
C GLU A 181 6.60 10.78 24.33
N HIS A 182 6.00 9.73 24.89
CA HIS A 182 5.56 8.53 24.24
C HIS A 182 4.09 8.68 23.85
N HIS A 183 3.86 9.31 22.70
CA HIS A 183 2.55 9.60 22.11
C HIS A 183 1.51 8.46 22.24
N ILE A 184 1.95 7.20 22.16
CA ILE A 184 1.10 6.00 22.29
C ILE A 184 0.39 5.90 23.66
N TRP A 185 1.03 6.25 24.78
CA TRP A 185 0.50 6.03 26.13
C TRP A 185 -0.10 7.27 26.79
N SER A 186 0.34 8.46 26.40
CA SER A 186 0.06 9.67 27.18
C SER A 186 -1.45 9.94 27.34
N SER A 187 -2.26 9.66 26.30
CA SER A 187 -3.73 9.81 26.36
C SER A 187 -4.40 8.76 27.27
N GLU A 188 -3.95 7.50 27.24
CA GLU A 188 -4.50 6.44 28.10
C GLU A 188 -4.07 6.60 29.56
N LEU A 189 -2.85 7.07 29.82
CA LEU A 189 -2.37 7.37 31.17
C LEU A 189 -3.09 8.60 31.75
N ALA A 190 -3.28 9.64 30.95
CA ALA A 190 -4.11 10.79 31.32
C ALA A 190 -5.55 10.34 31.62
N ALA A 191 -6.14 9.51 30.76
CA ALA A 191 -7.47 8.94 30.98
C ALA A 191 -7.55 8.06 32.23
N TYR A 192 -6.51 7.28 32.52
CA TYR A 192 -6.41 6.46 33.72
C TYR A 192 -6.41 7.35 34.96
N ALA A 193 -5.58 8.40 35.00
CA ALA A 193 -5.53 9.34 36.10
C ALA A 193 -6.90 9.97 36.38
N VAL A 194 -7.58 10.47 35.34
CA VAL A 194 -8.91 11.07 35.47
C VAL A 194 -9.99 10.04 35.84
N SER A 195 -9.83 8.78 35.42
CA SER A 195 -10.73 7.68 35.82
C SER A 195 -10.62 7.36 37.32
N ARG A 196 -9.47 7.64 37.95
CA ARG A 196 -9.24 7.48 39.38
C ARG A 196 -9.66 8.70 40.17
N GLU A 197 -9.24 9.87 39.71
CA GLU A 197 -9.40 11.17 40.37
C GLU A 197 -9.85 12.23 39.36
N PRO A 198 -11.16 12.43 39.16
CA PRO A 198 -11.70 13.33 38.14
C PRO A 198 -11.18 14.78 38.19
N GLU A 199 -10.79 15.24 39.37
CA GLU A 199 -10.18 16.54 39.65
C GLU A 199 -8.82 16.74 38.96
N THR A 200 -8.16 15.67 38.50
CA THR A 200 -6.89 15.74 37.77
C THR A 200 -7.04 16.17 36.32
N LEU A 201 -8.27 16.28 35.79
CA LEU A 201 -8.52 16.61 34.39
C LEU A 201 -7.78 17.87 33.89
N PRO A 202 -7.71 19.00 34.63
CA PRO A 202 -6.95 20.17 34.18
C PRO A 202 -5.45 19.88 34.05
N GLN A 203 -4.86 19.14 34.98
CA GLN A 203 -3.44 18.73 34.93
C GLN A 203 -3.19 17.73 33.80
N ALA A 204 -4.13 16.82 33.55
CA ALA A 204 -4.07 15.87 32.45
C ALA A 204 -4.08 16.57 31.08
N LEU A 205 -4.92 17.59 30.91
CA LEU A 205 -4.95 18.43 29.70
C LEU A 205 -3.68 19.25 29.50
N ASP A 206 -3.13 19.81 30.59
CA ASP A 206 -1.86 20.56 30.57
C ASP A 206 -0.68 19.66 30.16
N ILE A 207 -0.63 18.43 30.71
CA ILE A 207 0.45 17.47 30.44
C ILE A 207 0.36 16.89 29.03
N PHE A 208 -0.82 16.44 28.63
CA PHE A 208 -1.00 15.80 27.33
C PHE A 208 -0.89 16.81 26.18
N GLY A 209 -1.18 18.08 26.45
CA GLY A 209 -1.24 19.11 25.43
C GLY A 209 -2.39 18.89 24.45
N LEU A 210 -2.39 19.72 23.41
CA LEU A 210 -3.43 19.75 22.36
C LEU A 210 -2.83 19.52 20.97
N ASP A 211 -1.69 18.85 20.89
CA ASP A 211 -0.95 18.71 19.62
C ASP A 211 -1.14 17.33 18.97
N SER A 212 -1.68 16.32 19.68
CA SER A 212 -1.92 15.01 19.08
C SER A 212 -3.17 14.96 18.20
N HIS A 213 -3.06 14.28 17.06
CA HIS A 213 -4.15 14.05 16.08
C HIS A 213 -4.65 12.60 16.09
N ASP A 214 -4.07 11.74 16.95
CA ASP A 214 -4.43 10.33 16.97
C ASP A 214 -5.83 10.07 17.57
N GLU A 215 -6.34 8.87 17.35
CA GLU A 215 -7.68 8.49 17.78
C GLU A 215 -7.83 8.43 19.31
N ARG A 216 -6.78 8.01 20.03
CA ARG A 216 -6.81 7.93 21.50
C ARG A 216 -6.85 9.32 22.13
N ALA A 217 -6.10 10.26 21.57
CA ALA A 217 -6.17 11.68 21.92
C ALA A 217 -7.61 12.21 21.75
N THR A 218 -8.25 11.82 20.66
CA THR A 218 -9.61 12.26 20.32
C THR A 218 -10.66 11.70 21.28
N GLN A 219 -10.54 10.41 21.64
CA GLN A 219 -11.35 9.79 22.68
C GLN A 219 -11.20 10.51 24.03
N PHE A 220 -9.96 10.86 24.40
CA PHE A 220 -9.67 11.62 25.62
C PHE A 220 -10.26 13.03 25.59
N TYR A 221 -10.05 13.79 24.50
CA TYR A 221 -10.60 15.13 24.34
C TYR A 221 -12.13 15.15 24.36
N LEU A 222 -12.78 14.15 23.74
CA LEU A 222 -14.23 14.01 23.78
C LEU A 222 -14.72 13.72 25.21
N ALA A 223 -14.04 12.83 25.95
CA ALA A 223 -14.35 12.56 27.36
C ALA A 223 -14.17 13.81 28.25
N ALA A 224 -13.08 14.56 28.04
CA ALA A 224 -12.80 15.82 28.72
C ALA A 224 -13.89 16.86 28.45
N TRP A 225 -14.29 17.03 27.20
CA TRP A 225 -15.38 17.92 26.81
C TRP A 225 -16.69 17.55 27.51
N ARG A 226 -17.04 16.26 27.57
CA ARG A 226 -18.25 15.78 28.28
C ARG A 226 -18.19 16.11 29.77
N ALA A 227 -17.06 15.84 30.41
CA ALA A 227 -16.88 16.07 31.84
C ALA A 227 -16.97 17.57 32.20
N LEU A 228 -16.30 18.44 31.44
CA LEU A 228 -16.32 19.89 31.64
C LEU A 228 -17.71 20.48 31.39
N THR A 229 -18.41 20.00 30.35
CA THR A 229 -19.78 20.44 30.06
C THR A 229 -20.75 20.04 31.18
N ALA A 230 -20.59 18.83 31.73
CA ALA A 230 -21.43 18.32 32.81
C ALA A 230 -21.20 19.05 34.15
N SER A 231 -19.96 19.44 34.46
CA SER A 231 -19.59 20.06 35.73
C SER A 231 -20.05 21.52 35.85
N LYS A 232 -20.47 22.15 34.74
CA LYS A 232 -20.75 23.60 34.64
C LYS A 232 -19.57 24.49 35.11
N GLN A 233 -18.37 23.92 35.23
CA GLN A 233 -17.17 24.66 35.64
C GLN A 233 -16.54 25.35 34.43
N ALA A 234 -16.23 26.64 34.59
CA ALA A 234 -15.40 27.52 33.75
C ALA A 234 -15.65 27.50 32.22
N ALA A 235 -15.06 28.47 31.54
CA ALA A 235 -15.06 28.52 30.08
C ALA A 235 -14.26 27.33 29.53
N PHE A 236 -14.86 26.58 28.60
CA PHE A 236 -14.18 25.51 27.89
C PHE A 236 -12.97 26.07 27.13
N PRO A 237 -11.75 25.52 27.30
CA PRO A 237 -10.57 26.02 26.59
C PRO A 237 -10.83 26.00 25.09
N ARG A 238 -10.66 27.14 24.44
CA ARG A 238 -10.96 27.31 23.03
C ARG A 238 -10.15 26.32 22.19
N GLU A 239 -8.88 26.18 22.52
CA GLU A 239 -7.90 25.36 21.84
C GLU A 239 -8.32 23.87 21.85
N LEU A 240 -8.85 23.39 22.98
CA LEU A 240 -9.37 22.02 23.10
C LEU A 240 -10.60 21.82 22.20
N ALA A 241 -11.43 22.85 22.07
CA ALA A 241 -12.58 22.89 21.18
C ALA A 241 -12.17 22.77 19.71
N GLU A 242 -11.24 23.62 19.27
CA GLU A 242 -10.76 23.62 17.89
C GLU A 242 -10.11 22.28 17.57
N ARG A 243 -9.27 21.77 18.48
CA ARG A 243 -8.58 20.48 18.32
C ARG A 243 -9.55 19.30 18.26
N LEU A 244 -10.50 19.20 19.18
CA LEU A 244 -11.47 18.11 19.20
C LEU A 244 -12.30 18.08 17.91
N VAL A 245 -12.77 19.24 17.44
CA VAL A 245 -13.53 19.29 16.17
C VAL A 245 -12.64 18.93 14.99
N SER A 246 -11.38 19.39 14.94
CA SER A 246 -10.42 19.01 13.89
C SER A 246 -10.21 17.51 13.84
N ASN A 247 -9.84 16.90 14.96
CA ASN A 247 -9.57 15.47 15.01
C ASN A 247 -10.80 14.63 14.64
N LEU A 248 -12.00 15.02 15.10
CA LEU A 248 -13.23 14.32 14.72
C LEU A 248 -13.48 14.41 13.21
N LEU A 249 -13.23 15.55 12.56
CA LEU A 249 -13.40 15.70 11.11
C LEU A 249 -12.36 14.89 10.32
N GLU A 250 -11.09 14.92 10.76
CA GLU A 250 -10.00 14.12 10.19
C GLU A 250 -10.31 12.61 10.28
N GLN A 251 -10.95 12.18 11.37
CA GLN A 251 -11.37 10.78 11.61
C GLN A 251 -12.74 10.43 11.03
N SER A 252 -13.25 11.17 10.04
CA SER A 252 -14.58 10.93 9.42
C SER A 252 -15.80 11.14 10.32
N GLN A 253 -15.67 11.57 11.58
CA GLN A 253 -16.76 11.65 12.54
C GLN A 253 -17.59 12.94 12.37
N SER A 254 -18.08 13.18 11.16
CA SER A 254 -18.75 14.41 10.72
C SER A 254 -19.96 14.79 11.59
N ALA A 255 -20.88 13.86 11.83
CA ALA A 255 -22.07 14.10 12.66
C ALA A 255 -21.70 14.45 14.11
N LEU A 256 -20.72 13.75 14.69
CA LEU A 256 -20.26 13.98 16.05
C LEU A 256 -19.50 15.32 16.17
N ALA A 257 -18.69 15.67 15.18
CA ALA A 257 -18.01 16.97 15.10
C ALA A 257 -19.01 18.13 15.12
N LEU A 258 -20.09 18.05 14.33
CA LEU A 258 -21.14 19.06 14.33
C LEU A 258 -21.91 19.12 15.66
N LYS A 259 -22.17 17.95 16.29
CA LYS A 259 -22.81 17.88 17.60
C LYS A 259 -21.96 18.56 18.68
N VAL A 260 -20.65 18.34 18.68
CA VAL A 260 -19.69 18.98 19.58
C VAL A 260 -19.64 20.49 19.31
N LEU A 261 -19.56 20.89 18.04
CA LEU A 261 -19.55 22.29 17.63
C LEU A 261 -20.82 23.03 18.09
N ASP A 262 -22.00 22.44 17.93
CA ASP A 262 -23.28 23.03 18.31
C ASP A 262 -23.45 23.24 19.82
N ALA A 263 -22.79 22.39 20.61
CA ALA A 263 -22.79 22.50 22.06
C ALA A 263 -21.86 23.60 22.58
N PHE A 264 -20.98 24.15 21.74
CA PHE A 264 -20.11 25.24 22.17
C PHE A 264 -20.87 26.55 22.39
N PRO A 265 -20.45 27.34 23.41
CA PRO A 265 -20.89 28.71 23.59
C PRO A 265 -20.81 29.53 22.30
N ALA A 266 -21.75 30.47 22.11
CA ALA A 266 -21.84 31.24 20.87
C ALA A 266 -20.59 32.08 20.59
N ASP A 267 -19.95 32.60 21.63
CA ASP A 267 -18.67 33.32 21.57
C ASP A 267 -17.51 32.42 21.14
N ALA A 268 -17.45 31.17 21.62
CA ALA A 268 -16.44 30.20 21.18
C ALA A 268 -16.61 29.83 19.70
N ARG A 269 -17.86 29.62 19.23
CA ARG A 269 -18.15 29.41 17.79
C ARG A 269 -17.80 30.63 16.95
N GLN A 270 -18.14 31.83 17.43
CA GLN A 270 -17.77 33.07 16.75
C GLN A 270 -16.26 33.28 16.72
N ALA A 271 -15.53 32.86 17.76
CA ALA A 271 -14.08 32.94 17.79
C ALA A 271 -13.43 32.09 16.70
N LEU A 272 -13.93 30.87 16.43
CA LEU A 272 -13.49 30.04 15.30
C LEU A 272 -13.64 30.77 13.95
N LEU A 273 -14.77 31.45 13.76
CA LEU A 273 -15.09 32.25 12.56
C LEU A 273 -14.29 33.56 12.47
N ALA A 274 -13.93 34.17 13.61
CA ALA A 274 -13.32 35.49 13.66
C ALA A 274 -12.00 35.59 12.88
N LYS A 275 -11.71 36.79 12.36
CA LYS A 275 -10.42 37.08 11.72
C LYS A 275 -9.28 36.93 12.72
N ASP A 276 -8.13 36.45 12.24
CA ASP A 276 -6.96 36.27 13.09
C ASP A 276 -6.49 37.60 13.66
N GLY A 277 -6.39 37.66 14.99
CA GLY A 277 -5.82 38.78 15.72
C GLY A 277 -4.29 38.75 15.66
N GLY A 278 -3.69 38.83 14.46
CA GLY A 278 -2.28 39.16 14.22
C GLY A 278 -1.17 38.28 14.85
N ALA A 279 -1.48 37.22 15.60
CA ALA A 279 -0.50 36.49 16.43
C ALA A 279 -0.29 35.01 16.05
N LEU A 280 -0.92 34.50 14.99
CA LEU A 280 -0.77 33.09 14.56
C LEU A 280 0.38 32.94 13.56
N SER A 281 1.09 31.80 13.63
CA SER A 281 2.07 31.39 12.61
C SER A 281 1.39 31.13 11.25
N ALA A 282 2.18 31.00 10.17
CA ALA A 282 1.66 30.59 8.86
C ALA A 282 0.94 29.23 8.94
N GLU A 283 1.58 28.24 9.55
CA GLU A 283 1.04 26.90 9.79
C GLU A 283 -0.27 26.93 10.59
N GLN A 284 -0.34 27.67 11.70
CA GLN A 284 -1.55 27.79 12.51
C GLN A 284 -2.72 28.43 11.75
N ARG A 285 -2.42 29.40 10.87
CA ARG A 285 -3.44 30.00 9.98
C ARG A 285 -3.92 29.01 8.93
N LEU A 286 -3.03 28.24 8.32
CA LEU A 286 -3.38 27.20 7.35
C LEU A 286 -4.25 26.11 7.98
N ALA A 287 -3.84 25.58 9.15
CA ALA A 287 -4.62 24.58 9.89
C ALA A 287 -6.01 25.08 10.26
N ARG A 288 -6.13 26.36 10.66
CA ARG A 288 -7.41 26.97 11.02
C ARG A 288 -8.31 27.25 9.81
N ASP A 289 -7.74 27.62 8.67
CA ASP A 289 -8.47 27.73 7.42
C ASP A 289 -8.97 26.35 6.97
N ASP A 290 -8.14 25.31 7.08
CA ASP A 290 -8.51 23.93 6.76
C ASP A 290 -9.67 23.43 7.64
N LEU A 291 -9.59 23.67 8.95
CA LEU A 291 -10.66 23.37 9.89
C LEU A 291 -11.96 24.11 9.52
N GLY A 292 -11.87 25.41 9.21
CA GLY A 292 -13.02 26.21 8.83
C GLY A 292 -13.70 25.71 7.55
N LEU A 293 -12.92 25.30 6.55
CA LEU A 293 -13.44 24.69 5.31
C LEU A 293 -14.05 23.31 5.58
N SER A 294 -13.41 22.49 6.42
CA SER A 294 -13.93 21.18 6.81
C SER A 294 -15.28 21.29 7.53
N ILE A 295 -15.43 22.26 8.43
CA ILE A 295 -16.72 22.57 9.07
C ILE A 295 -17.75 23.02 8.03
N ALA A 296 -17.38 23.96 7.15
CA ALA A 296 -18.26 24.46 6.08
C ALA A 296 -18.78 23.32 5.18
N VAL A 297 -17.91 22.44 4.70
CA VAL A 297 -18.27 21.31 3.84
C VAL A 297 -19.12 20.29 4.61
N THR A 298 -18.84 20.05 5.89
CA THR A 298 -19.66 19.17 6.74
C THR A 298 -21.06 19.71 6.99
N LEU A 299 -21.19 21.01 7.23
CA LEU A 299 -22.48 21.70 7.33
C LEU A 299 -23.25 21.63 6.00
N LEU A 300 -22.57 21.81 4.86
CA LEU A 300 -23.18 21.69 3.53
C LEU A 300 -23.71 20.27 3.28
N ALA A 301 -22.90 19.24 3.58
CA ALA A 301 -23.27 17.84 3.41
C ALA A 301 -24.46 17.42 4.29
N SER A 302 -24.62 18.04 5.46
CA SER A 302 -25.73 17.82 6.40
C SER A 302 -26.99 18.65 6.09
N GLY A 303 -26.96 19.49 5.05
CA GLY A 303 -28.11 20.31 4.63
C GLY A 303 -28.25 21.65 5.37
N ARG A 304 -27.25 22.07 6.16
CA ARG A 304 -27.21 23.36 6.87
C ARG A 304 -26.60 24.47 6.01
N GLU A 305 -27.12 24.66 4.80
CA GLU A 305 -26.50 25.49 3.76
C GLU A 305 -26.24 26.95 4.18
N ALA A 306 -27.19 27.60 4.87
CA ALA A 306 -27.03 29.00 5.29
C ALA A 306 -25.84 29.18 6.25
N GLU A 307 -25.64 28.24 7.17
CA GLU A 307 -24.53 28.26 8.11
C GLU A 307 -23.22 27.87 7.43
N ALA A 308 -23.27 26.85 6.57
CA ALA A 308 -22.13 26.43 5.75
C ALA A 308 -21.52 27.62 4.96
N ARG A 309 -22.38 28.45 4.36
CA ARG A 309 -21.96 29.66 3.62
C ARG A 309 -21.27 30.68 4.52
N LEU A 310 -21.74 30.89 5.75
CA LEU A 310 -21.09 31.80 6.70
C LEU A 310 -19.65 31.35 7.02
N TRP A 311 -19.44 30.06 7.24
CA TRP A 311 -18.11 29.49 7.49
C TRP A 311 -17.20 29.61 6.26
N HIS A 312 -17.71 29.25 5.09
CA HIS A 312 -16.97 29.35 3.82
C HIS A 312 -16.57 30.79 3.51
N GLU A 313 -17.49 31.74 3.62
CA GLU A 313 -17.21 33.17 3.41
C GLU A 313 -16.23 33.74 4.43
N ALA A 314 -16.30 33.30 5.69
CA ALA A 314 -15.37 33.72 6.73
C ALA A 314 -13.92 33.29 6.42
N VAL A 315 -13.71 32.05 5.98
CA VAL A 315 -12.38 31.57 5.55
C VAL A 315 -11.93 32.26 4.26
N ARG A 316 -12.83 32.39 3.27
CA ARG A 316 -12.52 33.04 2.00
C ARG A 316 -12.14 34.52 2.15
N ALA A 317 -12.68 35.21 3.14
CA ALA A 317 -12.35 36.60 3.45
C ALA A 317 -10.97 36.78 4.12
N ARG A 318 -10.29 35.69 4.53
CA ARG A 318 -8.93 35.74 5.06
C ARG A 318 -7.92 35.79 3.90
N PRO A 319 -6.86 36.60 4.02
CA PRO A 319 -5.81 36.64 3.02
C PRO A 319 -5.16 35.25 2.92
N GLY A 320 -4.92 34.78 1.69
CA GLY A 320 -4.19 33.54 1.48
C GLY A 320 -2.80 33.62 2.12
N VAL A 321 -2.41 32.55 2.82
CA VAL A 321 -1.06 32.41 3.38
C VAL A 321 -0.15 31.97 2.23
N ALA A 322 0.85 32.79 1.89
CA ALA A 322 1.89 32.36 0.98
C ALA A 322 2.77 31.32 1.70
N PRO A 323 3.19 30.23 1.05
CA PRO A 323 4.15 29.30 1.65
C PRO A 323 5.43 30.07 2.02
N GLU A 324 5.90 29.95 3.26
CA GLU A 324 7.24 30.43 3.62
C GLU A 324 8.29 29.44 3.06
N GLU A 325 9.49 29.92 2.68
CA GLU A 325 10.53 29.11 1.99
C GLU A 325 11.00 27.86 2.76
N ASN A 326 10.62 27.70 4.04
CA ASN A 326 10.97 26.55 4.88
C ASN A 326 9.76 25.72 5.32
N ASP A 327 8.54 26.09 4.94
CA ASP A 327 7.35 25.36 5.33
C ASP A 327 7.16 24.11 4.47
N ASP A 328 6.50 23.10 5.05
CA ASP A 328 6.16 21.84 4.41
C ASP A 328 5.34 22.11 3.13
N GLU A 329 5.98 22.06 1.96
CA GLU A 329 5.40 22.43 0.64
C GLU A 329 4.06 21.73 0.40
N GLY A 330 3.90 20.52 0.95
CA GLY A 330 2.68 19.74 0.91
C GLY A 330 1.50 20.33 1.69
N LEU A 331 1.72 21.02 2.82
CA LEU A 331 0.63 21.59 3.63
C LEU A 331 -0.01 22.79 2.92
N ALA A 332 0.80 23.66 2.33
CA ALA A 332 0.31 24.82 1.58
C ALA A 332 -0.42 24.39 0.29
N GLU A 333 0.11 23.40 -0.42
CA GLU A 333 -0.56 22.82 -1.59
C GLU A 333 -1.89 22.17 -1.22
N ARG A 334 -1.92 21.36 -0.15
CA ARG A 334 -3.15 20.76 0.38
C ARG A 334 -4.19 21.81 0.74
N ALA A 335 -3.81 22.85 1.49
CA ALA A 335 -4.72 23.92 1.89
C ALA A 335 -5.29 24.68 0.68
N LYS A 336 -4.48 24.90 -0.35
CA LYS A 336 -4.92 25.49 -1.62
C LYS A 336 -5.94 24.60 -2.32
N LEU A 337 -5.66 23.30 -2.45
CA LEU A 337 -6.58 22.34 -3.08
C LEU A 337 -7.90 22.21 -2.31
N HIS A 338 -7.85 22.20 -0.97
CA HIS A 338 -9.05 22.21 -0.12
C HIS A 338 -9.89 23.46 -0.38
N ARG A 339 -9.26 24.64 -0.49
CA ARG A 339 -9.98 25.88 -0.82
C ARG A 339 -10.64 25.81 -2.20
N GLU A 340 -9.92 25.35 -3.22
CA GLU A 340 -10.46 25.20 -4.58
C GLU A 340 -11.62 24.20 -4.63
N LEU A 341 -11.50 23.07 -3.93
CA LEU A 341 -12.56 22.07 -3.81
C LEU A 341 -13.79 22.61 -3.08
N ALA A 342 -13.60 23.29 -1.95
CA ALA A 342 -14.70 23.92 -1.23
C ALA A 342 -15.40 24.97 -2.11
N ASP A 343 -14.65 25.87 -2.75
CA ASP A 343 -15.20 26.87 -3.68
C ASP A 343 -16.03 26.21 -4.79
N PHE A 344 -15.53 25.10 -5.36
CA PHE A 344 -16.29 24.31 -6.33
C PHE A 344 -17.59 23.76 -5.73
N LEU A 345 -17.53 23.07 -4.58
CA LEU A 345 -18.70 22.43 -3.97
C LEU A 345 -19.80 23.43 -3.59
N PHE A 346 -19.43 24.63 -3.14
CA PHE A 346 -20.38 25.70 -2.82
C PHE A 346 -20.96 26.41 -4.07
N ALA A 347 -20.22 26.41 -5.18
CA ALA A 347 -20.67 26.97 -6.45
C ALA A 347 -21.45 25.96 -7.31
N TRP A 348 -21.25 24.66 -7.07
CA TRP A 348 -21.81 23.59 -7.89
C TRP A 348 -23.34 23.58 -7.83
N LYS A 349 -23.94 23.27 -8.99
CA LYS A 349 -25.39 23.13 -9.16
C LYS A 349 -25.66 21.87 -9.96
N PRO A 350 -26.81 21.19 -9.74
CA PRO A 350 -27.22 20.07 -10.58
C PRO A 350 -27.16 20.44 -12.07
N GLY A 351 -26.47 19.62 -12.87
CA GLY A 351 -26.25 19.85 -14.30
C GLY A 351 -25.02 20.70 -14.65
N ALA A 352 -24.32 21.29 -13.68
CA ALA A 352 -23.01 21.88 -13.91
C ALA A 352 -21.97 20.80 -14.23
N ASP A 353 -20.95 21.18 -15.00
CA ASP A 353 -19.87 20.26 -15.35
C ASP A 353 -19.05 19.88 -14.11
N SER A 354 -19.13 18.61 -13.71
CA SER A 354 -18.39 18.06 -12.57
C SER A 354 -16.98 17.58 -12.92
N PHE A 355 -16.53 17.83 -14.15
CA PHE A 355 -15.20 17.42 -14.61
C PHE A 355 -14.06 18.00 -13.75
N GLU A 356 -14.18 19.22 -13.24
CA GLU A 356 -13.15 19.82 -12.38
C GLU A 356 -12.93 19.01 -11.09
N LEU A 357 -13.95 18.34 -10.55
CA LEU A 357 -13.79 17.48 -9.37
C LEU A 357 -12.83 16.33 -9.64
N LEU A 358 -12.84 15.77 -10.85
CA LEU A 358 -11.92 14.70 -11.23
C LEU A 358 -10.47 15.20 -11.30
N LEU A 359 -10.26 16.50 -11.54
CA LEU A 359 -8.94 17.11 -11.65
C LEU A 359 -8.37 17.54 -10.30
N LEU A 360 -9.24 17.88 -9.35
CA LEU A 360 -8.83 18.37 -8.04
C LEU A 360 -8.22 17.27 -7.16
N ARG A 361 -8.45 15.98 -7.46
CA ARG A 361 -7.83 14.78 -6.84
C ARG A 361 -7.31 15.01 -5.43
N VAL A 362 -8.21 15.38 -4.52
CA VAL A 362 -7.84 15.49 -3.11
C VAL A 362 -8.32 14.23 -2.42
N ASP A 363 -7.49 13.20 -2.50
CA ASP A 363 -7.65 12.02 -1.67
C ASP A 363 -7.80 12.51 -0.21
N ASP A 364 -8.86 12.06 0.47
CA ASP A 364 -9.21 12.42 1.86
C ASP A 364 -9.69 13.85 2.18
N ALA A 365 -9.89 14.76 1.21
CA ALA A 365 -10.40 16.09 1.55
C ALA A 365 -11.78 16.06 2.24
N PHE A 366 -11.84 16.71 3.40
CA PHE A 366 -13.07 16.88 4.21
C PHE A 366 -13.75 15.57 4.64
N GLY A 367 -13.00 14.46 4.60
CA GLY A 367 -13.46 13.14 5.00
C GLY A 367 -14.79 12.70 4.37
N THR A 368 -15.67 12.10 5.18
CA THR A 368 -16.95 11.55 4.70
C THR A 368 -17.89 12.62 4.11
N ALA A 369 -17.89 13.83 4.66
CA ALA A 369 -18.71 14.91 4.12
C ALA A 369 -18.29 15.34 2.72
N GLY A 370 -16.98 15.50 2.49
CA GLY A 370 -16.40 15.77 1.17
C GLY A 370 -16.76 14.68 0.17
N ALA A 371 -16.52 13.42 0.54
CA ALA A 371 -16.82 12.26 -0.31
C ALA A 371 -18.29 12.21 -0.74
N ILE A 372 -19.24 12.46 0.17
CA ILE A 372 -20.68 12.50 -0.14
C ILE A 372 -21.01 13.62 -1.14
N LEU A 373 -20.49 14.83 -0.93
CA LEU A 373 -20.77 15.96 -1.82
C LEU A 373 -20.13 15.77 -3.20
N CYS A 374 -18.88 15.30 -3.26
CA CYS A 374 -18.21 14.93 -4.50
C CYS A 374 -19.00 13.83 -5.24
N ALA A 375 -19.40 12.76 -4.54
CA ALA A 375 -20.18 11.67 -5.14
C ALA A 375 -21.50 12.19 -5.73
N ARG A 376 -22.23 13.03 -5.01
CA ARG A 376 -23.47 13.66 -5.53
C ARG A 376 -23.22 14.50 -6.78
N ALA A 377 -22.14 15.28 -6.80
CA ALA A 377 -21.78 16.13 -7.93
C ALA A 377 -21.35 15.30 -9.16
N LEU A 378 -20.63 14.20 -8.92
CA LEU A 378 -20.19 13.26 -9.95
C LEU A 378 -21.32 12.36 -10.46
N ALA A 379 -22.32 12.03 -9.63
CA ALA A 379 -23.33 11.00 -9.88
C ALA A 379 -24.03 11.09 -11.25
N SER A 380 -24.31 12.31 -11.71
CA SER A 380 -25.03 12.52 -12.97
C SER A 380 -24.22 12.21 -14.24
N ARG A 381 -22.89 12.31 -14.16
CA ARG A 381 -21.99 12.24 -15.33
C ARG A 381 -20.94 11.13 -15.21
N PHE A 382 -20.46 10.90 -13.99
CA PHE A 382 -19.41 9.94 -13.66
C PHE A 382 -19.88 9.03 -12.50
N PRO A 383 -20.94 8.23 -12.71
CA PRO A 383 -21.56 7.46 -11.63
C PRO A 383 -20.62 6.41 -11.02
N GLU A 384 -19.73 5.81 -11.81
CA GLU A 384 -18.73 4.86 -11.31
C GLU A 384 -17.72 5.54 -10.38
N HIS A 385 -17.25 6.74 -10.75
CA HIS A 385 -16.38 7.52 -9.88
C HIS A 385 -17.09 7.92 -8.59
N ALA A 386 -18.34 8.39 -8.68
CA ALA A 386 -19.15 8.69 -7.49
C ALA A 386 -19.27 7.48 -6.54
N ARG A 387 -19.45 6.27 -7.09
CA ARG A 387 -19.50 5.04 -6.30
C ARG A 387 -18.13 4.70 -5.72
N ASN A 388 -17.06 4.86 -6.49
CA ASN A 388 -15.68 4.59 -6.04
C ASN A 388 -15.28 5.51 -4.87
N GLU A 389 -15.63 6.79 -4.92
CA GLU A 389 -15.45 7.75 -3.81
C GLU A 389 -16.09 7.23 -2.51
N LEU A 390 -17.36 6.84 -2.57
CA LEU A 390 -18.09 6.31 -1.41
C LEU A 390 -17.57 4.94 -0.95
N HIS A 391 -17.25 4.04 -1.89
CA HIS A 391 -16.72 2.71 -1.58
C HIS A 391 -15.35 2.77 -0.92
N TRP A 392 -14.48 3.64 -1.42
CA TRP A 392 -13.17 3.86 -0.83
C TRP A 392 -13.32 4.39 0.59
N ARG A 393 -14.22 5.37 0.81
CA ARG A 393 -14.46 5.88 2.16
C ARG A 393 -15.02 4.83 3.11
N GLY A 394 -16.00 4.04 2.66
CA GLY A 394 -16.55 2.93 3.46
C GLY A 394 -15.53 1.84 3.82
N ARG A 395 -14.44 1.68 3.03
CA ARG A 395 -13.34 0.74 3.33
C ARG A 395 -12.33 1.28 4.33
N ILE A 396 -12.03 2.58 4.31
CA ILE A 396 -11.12 3.20 5.29
C ILE A 396 -11.68 3.06 6.70
N ASP A 397 -12.99 3.19 6.85
CA ASP A 397 -13.66 3.00 8.15
C ASP A 397 -13.56 1.56 8.65
N ASP A 398 -13.37 0.54 7.80
CA ASP A 398 -13.11 -0.84 8.24
C ASP A 398 -11.68 -1.04 8.77
N ARG A 399 -10.75 -0.16 8.36
CA ARG A 399 -9.42 -0.03 8.95
C ARG A 399 -9.41 0.92 10.16
N SER A 400 -10.55 1.49 10.55
CA SER A 400 -10.61 2.43 11.67
C SER A 400 -9.93 1.81 12.89
N MET A 401 -8.96 2.54 13.40
CA MET A 401 -8.23 2.23 14.62
C MET A 401 -9.12 2.27 15.89
N VAL A 402 -10.44 2.46 15.77
CA VAL A 402 -11.40 2.24 16.86
C VAL A 402 -11.30 0.81 17.42
N LYS A 403 -10.85 -0.13 16.58
CA LYS A 403 -10.51 -1.50 16.97
C LYS A 403 -9.11 -1.68 17.53
N GLU A 404 -8.27 -0.64 17.55
CA GLU A 404 -7.02 -0.69 18.29
C GLU A 404 -7.32 -1.03 19.74
N LEU A 405 -6.54 -1.99 20.23
CA LEU A 405 -6.59 -2.36 21.63
C LEU A 405 -6.18 -1.12 22.43
N LEU A 406 -7.08 -0.65 23.30
CA LEU A 406 -6.64 0.08 24.47
C LEU A 406 -5.50 -0.72 25.09
N LEU A 407 -4.38 -0.05 25.31
CA LEU A 407 -3.24 -0.67 25.95
C LEU A 407 -3.52 -0.92 27.43
N LEU A 408 -4.39 -0.13 28.07
CA LEU A 408 -4.91 -0.41 29.39
C LEU A 408 -6.26 -1.12 29.33
N PRO A 409 -6.57 -1.99 30.31
CA PRO A 409 -7.89 -2.62 30.42
C PRO A 409 -9.02 -1.57 30.46
N ALA A 410 -10.09 -1.78 29.70
CA ALA A 410 -11.18 -0.82 29.57
C ALA A 410 -11.88 -0.49 30.90
N ASP A 411 -11.91 -1.41 31.87
CA ASP A 411 -12.46 -1.18 33.20
C ASP A 411 -11.64 -0.21 34.06
N ARG A 412 -10.37 0.05 33.67
CA ARG A 412 -9.50 1.06 34.27
C ARG A 412 -9.59 2.43 33.59
N LEU A 413 -10.27 2.50 32.45
CA LEU A 413 -10.45 3.70 31.63
C LEU A 413 -11.93 4.10 31.59
N SER A 414 -12.58 4.11 32.75
CA SER A 414 -14.00 4.44 32.89
C SER A 414 -14.32 5.83 32.32
N PHE A 415 -13.37 6.77 32.41
CA PHE A 415 -13.46 8.12 31.83
C PHE A 415 -13.70 8.10 30.31
N LEU A 416 -13.08 7.17 29.57
CA LEU A 416 -13.23 7.08 28.11
C LEU A 416 -14.49 6.33 27.68
N THR A 417 -15.14 5.58 28.58
CA THR A 417 -16.19 4.61 28.20
C THR A 417 -17.33 5.26 27.41
N ALA A 418 -17.84 6.41 27.88
CA ALA A 418 -18.93 7.10 27.21
C ALA A 418 -18.50 7.73 25.88
N ALA A 419 -17.29 8.30 25.82
CA ALA A 419 -16.74 8.89 24.60
C ALA A 419 -16.53 7.84 23.50
N ARG A 420 -15.97 6.67 23.87
CA ARG A 420 -15.79 5.55 22.94
C ARG A 420 -17.10 5.00 22.40
N ALA A 421 -18.09 4.80 23.27
CA ALA A 421 -19.42 4.37 22.84
C ALA A 421 -20.09 5.36 21.88
N GLU A 422 -19.87 6.67 22.11
CA GLU A 422 -20.36 7.73 21.24
C GLU A 422 -19.64 7.78 19.89
N MET A 423 -18.31 7.65 19.87
CA MET A 423 -17.53 7.58 18.63
C MET A 423 -17.87 6.34 17.79
N GLU A 424 -18.02 5.17 18.43
CA GLU A 424 -18.45 3.95 17.73
C GLU A 424 -19.86 4.13 17.16
N ALA A 425 -20.80 4.70 17.93
CA ALA A 425 -22.14 4.97 17.42
C ALA A 425 -22.13 5.94 16.23
N ALA A 426 -21.31 6.99 16.29
CA ALA A 426 -21.14 7.95 15.21
C ALA A 426 -20.50 7.32 13.97
N LEU A 427 -19.52 6.42 14.13
CA LEU A 427 -18.94 5.66 13.02
C LEU A 427 -20.00 4.79 12.32
N GLN A 428 -20.84 4.09 13.10
CA GLN A 428 -21.93 3.29 12.53
C GLN A 428 -22.97 4.16 11.80
N GLU A 429 -23.26 5.35 12.32
CA GLU A 429 -24.14 6.32 11.66
C GLU A 429 -23.56 6.80 10.32
N GLU A 430 -22.27 7.14 10.27
CA GLU A 430 -21.60 7.57 9.03
C GLU A 430 -21.54 6.43 8.00
N ARG A 431 -21.28 5.19 8.43
CA ARG A 431 -21.36 4.00 7.56
C ARG A 431 -22.75 3.85 6.95
N ALA A 432 -23.79 3.90 7.78
CA ALA A 432 -25.17 3.82 7.31
C ALA A 432 -25.51 4.97 6.34
N ARG A 433 -24.95 6.16 6.57
CA ARG A 433 -25.10 7.31 5.66
C ARG A 433 -24.41 7.08 4.32
N ILE A 434 -23.17 6.59 4.30
CA ILE A 434 -22.44 6.24 3.06
C ILE A 434 -23.23 5.18 2.28
N GLU A 435 -23.69 4.11 2.95
CA GLU A 435 -24.49 3.06 2.31
C GLU A 435 -25.80 3.61 1.72
N LYS A 436 -26.46 4.51 2.45
CA LYS A 436 -27.67 5.19 1.97
C LYS A 436 -27.41 6.07 0.76
N GLU A 437 -26.29 6.79 0.71
CA GLU A 437 -25.91 7.60 -0.46
C GLU A 437 -25.55 6.70 -1.65
N LEU A 438 -24.78 5.64 -1.41
CA LEU A 438 -24.42 4.65 -2.42
C LEU A 438 -25.66 3.98 -3.06
N ALA A 439 -26.68 3.69 -2.24
CA ALA A 439 -27.95 3.14 -2.71
C ALA A 439 -28.78 4.13 -3.56
N GLN A 440 -28.54 5.44 -3.43
CA GLN A 440 -29.19 6.47 -4.24
C GLN A 440 -28.45 6.76 -5.55
N LEU A 441 -27.17 6.37 -5.66
CA LEU A 441 -26.42 6.52 -6.89
C LEU A 441 -27.01 5.63 -7.99
N PRO A 442 -27.11 6.14 -9.24
CA PRO A 442 -27.53 5.31 -10.36
C PRO A 442 -26.63 4.07 -10.43
N PRO A 443 -27.18 2.89 -10.77
CA PRO A 443 -26.35 1.71 -11.00
C PRO A 443 -25.26 2.07 -11.99
N PRO A 444 -24.05 1.48 -11.87
CA PRO A 444 -23.07 1.61 -12.93
C PRO A 444 -23.80 1.23 -14.24
N PRO A 445 -23.60 2.01 -15.31
CA PRO A 445 -24.20 1.65 -16.60
C PRO A 445 -23.85 0.18 -16.85
N GLU A 446 -24.84 -0.67 -17.07
CA GLU A 446 -24.59 -2.07 -17.44
C GLU A 446 -23.54 -2.07 -18.55
N SER A 447 -22.47 -2.86 -18.39
CA SER A 447 -21.35 -2.99 -19.32
C SER A 447 -21.82 -2.74 -20.75
N ARG A 448 -21.50 -1.55 -21.27
CA ARG A 448 -22.22 -0.80 -22.32
C ARG A 448 -22.95 -1.69 -23.34
N GLY A 449 -24.13 -2.16 -22.96
CA GLY A 449 -24.83 -3.29 -23.60
C GLY A 449 -25.66 -2.92 -24.83
N THR A 450 -25.36 -1.81 -25.51
CA THR A 450 -26.11 -1.38 -26.70
C THR A 450 -25.23 -1.13 -27.91
N VAL A 451 -24.03 -1.71 -27.95
CA VAL A 451 -23.31 -1.86 -29.21
C VAL A 451 -23.88 -3.08 -29.91
N ALA A 452 -24.04 -3.00 -31.24
CA ALA A 452 -24.28 -4.17 -32.07
C ALA A 452 -23.37 -5.34 -31.61
N PRO A 453 -23.86 -6.59 -31.60
CA PRO A 453 -23.10 -7.72 -31.10
C PRO A 453 -21.70 -7.70 -31.70
N ASP A 454 -20.68 -7.74 -30.84
CA ASP A 454 -19.28 -7.76 -31.27
C ASP A 454 -19.08 -8.97 -32.19
N PRO A 455 -18.82 -8.76 -33.49
CA PRO A 455 -18.68 -9.87 -34.44
C PRO A 455 -17.45 -10.73 -34.13
N MET A 456 -16.47 -10.20 -33.40
CA MET A 456 -15.25 -10.92 -33.00
C MET A 456 -15.39 -11.68 -31.69
N ALA A 457 -16.33 -11.31 -30.81
CA ALA A 457 -16.49 -11.95 -29.49
C ALA A 457 -16.71 -13.48 -29.57
N ALA A 458 -17.48 -13.96 -30.55
CA ALA A 458 -17.71 -15.39 -30.73
C ALA A 458 -16.44 -16.13 -31.17
N ARG A 459 -15.65 -15.53 -32.07
CA ARG A 459 -14.39 -16.10 -32.55
C ARG A 459 -13.34 -16.13 -31.44
N ILE A 460 -13.19 -15.04 -30.71
CA ILE A 460 -12.26 -14.93 -29.57
C ILE A 460 -12.65 -15.89 -28.44
N SER A 461 -13.95 -16.00 -28.15
CA SER A 461 -14.44 -17.01 -27.22
C SER A 461 -14.12 -18.43 -27.67
N ALA A 462 -14.18 -18.73 -28.97
CA ALA A 462 -13.81 -20.03 -29.51
C ALA A 462 -12.30 -20.28 -29.38
N HIS A 463 -11.43 -19.31 -29.71
CA HIS A 463 -9.99 -19.43 -29.51
C HIS A 463 -9.63 -19.62 -28.03
N LEU A 464 -10.23 -18.84 -27.13
CA LEU A 464 -10.04 -18.99 -25.68
C LEU A 464 -10.48 -20.35 -25.13
N ALA A 465 -11.41 -21.03 -25.80
CA ALA A 465 -11.83 -22.38 -25.44
C ALA A 465 -10.91 -23.48 -25.99
N THR A 466 -10.03 -23.17 -26.95
CA THR A 466 -9.05 -24.14 -27.46
C THR A 466 -7.84 -24.26 -26.52
N PRO A 467 -7.26 -25.46 -26.36
CA PRO A 467 -5.99 -25.61 -25.66
C PRO A 467 -4.89 -24.74 -26.29
N THR A 468 -3.94 -24.27 -25.49
CA THR A 468 -2.77 -23.54 -25.99
C THR A 468 -1.99 -24.39 -26.98
N LEU A 469 -1.50 -23.78 -28.07
CA LEU A 469 -0.75 -24.48 -29.10
C LEU A 469 0.56 -25.06 -28.51
N GLN A 470 0.64 -26.40 -28.39
CA GLN A 470 1.79 -27.07 -27.81
C GLN A 470 2.73 -27.62 -28.89
N VAL A 471 3.86 -26.94 -29.10
CA VAL A 471 4.90 -27.37 -30.06
C VAL A 471 6.08 -28.10 -29.41
N PHE A 472 6.23 -27.97 -28.07
CA PHE A 472 7.32 -28.57 -27.31
C PHE A 472 6.93 -29.91 -26.69
N SER A 473 7.82 -30.89 -26.82
CA SER A 473 7.79 -32.13 -26.05
C SER A 473 8.74 -32.05 -24.85
N GLU A 474 8.27 -32.43 -23.67
CA GLU A 474 9.08 -32.48 -22.45
C GLU A 474 9.76 -33.85 -22.30
N LYS A 475 11.07 -33.84 -22.02
CA LYS A 475 11.92 -35.00 -21.78
C LYS A 475 12.80 -34.79 -20.56
N GLU A 476 13.40 -35.87 -20.05
CA GLU A 476 14.46 -35.75 -19.05
C GLU A 476 15.74 -35.21 -19.67
N LEU A 477 16.41 -34.29 -18.95
CA LEU A 477 17.69 -33.75 -19.38
C LEU A 477 18.79 -34.83 -19.29
N PRO A 478 19.54 -35.10 -20.36
CA PRO A 478 20.63 -36.06 -20.32
C PRO A 478 21.72 -35.68 -19.31
N LYS A 479 22.20 -36.66 -18.53
CA LYS A 479 23.25 -36.44 -17.51
C LYS A 479 24.63 -36.15 -18.09
N ALA A 480 24.91 -36.65 -19.31
CA ALA A 480 26.22 -36.52 -19.94
C ALA A 480 26.18 -35.48 -21.06
N ARG A 481 27.23 -34.65 -21.14
CA ARG A 481 27.42 -33.69 -22.24
C ARG A 481 27.85 -34.44 -23.50
N GLY A 482 26.98 -34.43 -24.52
CA GLY A 482 27.32 -34.94 -25.84
C GLY A 482 28.43 -34.11 -26.48
N LYS A 483 29.21 -34.72 -27.39
CA LYS A 483 30.15 -33.95 -28.22
C LYS A 483 29.33 -33.04 -29.14
N THR A 484 29.57 -31.73 -29.07
CA THR A 484 28.90 -30.74 -29.91
C THR A 484 29.89 -29.76 -30.52
N ALA A 485 29.61 -29.32 -31.75
CA ALA A 485 30.34 -28.25 -32.43
C ALA A 485 29.93 -26.84 -31.95
N TRP A 486 28.87 -26.75 -31.13
CA TRP A 486 28.38 -25.50 -30.56
C TRP A 486 29.17 -25.09 -29.32
N LYS A 487 29.59 -23.84 -29.28
CA LYS A 487 30.34 -23.24 -28.16
C LYS A 487 29.47 -22.19 -27.46
N PRO A 488 29.32 -22.25 -26.12
CA PRO A 488 28.57 -21.26 -25.37
C PRO A 488 29.13 -19.84 -25.55
N MET A 489 28.24 -18.85 -25.66
CA MET A 489 28.58 -17.43 -25.68
C MET A 489 28.09 -16.77 -24.40
N LYS A 490 28.94 -15.93 -23.79
CA LYS A 490 28.60 -15.17 -22.58
C LYS A 490 27.97 -13.81 -22.89
N THR A 491 28.35 -13.20 -24.00
CA THR A 491 27.93 -11.87 -24.41
C THR A 491 27.54 -11.89 -25.88
N LEU A 492 26.51 -11.12 -26.21
CA LEU A 492 25.95 -11.02 -27.54
C LEU A 492 25.14 -9.72 -27.61
N LYS A 493 25.32 -8.94 -28.69
CA LYS A 493 24.47 -7.77 -28.93
C LYS A 493 23.13 -8.28 -29.47
N LEU A 494 22.07 -8.09 -28.69
CA LEU A 494 20.71 -8.48 -29.07
C LEU A 494 19.97 -7.30 -29.71
N PRO A 495 18.88 -7.56 -30.45
CA PRO A 495 17.89 -6.53 -30.77
C PRO A 495 17.34 -5.88 -29.49
N ASP A 496 16.83 -4.65 -29.60
CA ASP A 496 16.25 -3.93 -28.47
C ASP A 496 15.02 -4.68 -27.92
N GLY A 497 14.82 -4.61 -26.60
CA GLY A 497 13.72 -5.30 -25.92
C GLY A 497 13.94 -6.79 -25.63
N PHE A 498 15.13 -7.34 -25.92
CA PHE A 498 15.47 -8.74 -25.62
C PHE A 498 16.58 -8.86 -24.56
N ARG A 499 16.40 -9.79 -23.63
CA ARG A 499 17.40 -10.14 -22.60
C ARG A 499 17.92 -11.55 -22.82
N LEU A 500 19.23 -11.69 -23.00
CA LEU A 500 19.85 -12.98 -23.26
C LEU A 500 19.67 -13.93 -22.07
N VAL A 501 19.17 -15.14 -22.34
CA VAL A 501 19.19 -16.27 -21.39
C VAL A 501 20.39 -17.15 -21.67
N ARG A 502 20.55 -17.56 -22.92
CA ARG A 502 21.63 -18.45 -23.38
C ARG A 502 21.91 -18.24 -24.86
N ALA A 503 23.17 -18.24 -25.26
CA ALA A 503 23.56 -18.27 -26.68
C ALA A 503 24.68 -19.27 -26.94
N GLU A 504 24.72 -19.78 -28.16
CA GLU A 504 25.75 -20.67 -28.66
C GLU A 504 26.15 -20.30 -30.08
N ARG A 505 27.41 -20.58 -30.42
CA ARG A 505 27.96 -20.37 -31.76
C ARG A 505 28.56 -21.65 -32.34
N SER A 506 28.32 -21.87 -33.62
CA SER A 506 29.04 -22.85 -34.43
C SER A 506 29.45 -22.19 -35.76
N ASN A 507 30.75 -21.99 -35.96
CA ASN A 507 31.29 -21.16 -37.04
C ASN A 507 30.72 -19.72 -36.99
N GLN A 508 30.07 -19.26 -38.06
CA GLN A 508 29.38 -17.97 -38.11
C GLN A 508 27.93 -18.05 -37.61
N LYS A 509 27.37 -19.25 -37.47
CA LYS A 509 26.00 -19.41 -36.98
C LYS A 509 25.93 -19.14 -35.49
N VAL A 510 24.99 -18.30 -35.08
CA VAL A 510 24.68 -18.02 -33.68
C VAL A 510 23.21 -18.31 -33.44
N ILE A 511 22.93 -19.04 -32.38
CA ILE A 511 21.58 -19.23 -31.84
C ILE A 511 21.54 -18.65 -30.43
N GLY A 512 20.54 -17.81 -30.18
CA GLY A 512 20.24 -17.24 -28.88
C GLY A 512 18.83 -17.63 -28.43
N VAL A 513 18.65 -17.79 -27.13
CA VAL A 513 17.34 -17.78 -26.49
C VAL A 513 17.31 -16.59 -25.56
N ALA A 514 16.28 -15.77 -25.69
CA ALA A 514 16.13 -14.53 -24.97
C ALA A 514 14.73 -14.41 -24.37
N LEU A 515 14.60 -13.55 -23.36
CA LEU A 515 13.35 -13.16 -22.74
C LEU A 515 12.90 -11.81 -23.30
N SER A 516 11.61 -11.68 -23.58
CA SER A 516 10.99 -10.41 -23.93
C SER A 516 9.54 -10.35 -23.46
N GLN A 517 9.12 -9.19 -22.97
CA GLN A 517 7.74 -8.92 -22.59
C GLN A 517 6.85 -8.48 -23.76
N ARG A 518 7.37 -8.42 -24.99
CA ARG A 518 6.63 -7.96 -26.18
C ARG A 518 5.26 -8.63 -26.36
N LEU A 519 5.18 -9.96 -26.25
CA LEU A 519 3.91 -10.73 -26.32
C LEU A 519 3.34 -11.11 -24.94
N ASP A 520 4.07 -10.80 -23.87
CA ASP A 520 3.79 -11.29 -22.51
C ASP A 520 4.12 -10.22 -21.46
N PRO A 521 3.32 -9.13 -21.39
CA PRO A 521 3.54 -8.04 -20.43
C PRO A 521 3.13 -8.49 -19.03
N VAL A 522 4.13 -8.83 -18.20
CA VAL A 522 3.95 -9.34 -16.84
C VAL A 522 4.47 -8.40 -15.77
N GLY A 523 4.91 -7.20 -16.17
CA GLY A 523 5.50 -6.23 -15.25
C GLY A 523 6.73 -6.79 -14.57
N GLU A 524 6.77 -6.71 -13.24
CA GLU A 524 7.94 -7.12 -12.45
C GLU A 524 8.00 -8.63 -12.17
N LEU A 525 6.95 -9.39 -12.51
CA LEU A 525 6.83 -10.80 -12.12
C LEU A 525 7.76 -11.74 -12.89
N SER A 526 8.11 -11.44 -14.14
CA SER A 526 9.04 -12.26 -14.92
C SER A 526 9.62 -11.51 -16.12
N GLY A 527 10.56 -12.15 -16.84
CA GLY A 527 11.10 -11.61 -18.08
C GLY A 527 10.18 -11.69 -19.30
N GLY A 528 8.95 -12.20 -19.15
CA GLY A 528 8.01 -12.42 -20.24
C GLY A 528 8.17 -13.77 -20.94
N GLY A 529 7.94 -13.77 -22.25
CA GLY A 529 8.02 -14.93 -23.13
C GLY A 529 9.44 -15.26 -23.55
N TYR A 530 9.70 -16.53 -23.89
CA TYR A 530 10.96 -16.97 -24.49
C TYR A 530 10.92 -16.86 -26.01
N TRP A 531 12.03 -16.41 -26.59
CA TRP A 531 12.21 -16.19 -28.01
C TRP A 531 13.51 -16.81 -28.50
N VAL A 532 13.50 -17.34 -29.72
CA VAL A 532 14.69 -17.85 -30.41
C VAL A 532 15.18 -16.81 -31.40
N LEU A 533 16.48 -16.52 -31.33
CA LEU A 533 17.18 -15.58 -32.19
C LEU A 533 18.21 -16.35 -33.01
N LEU A 534 18.16 -16.22 -34.33
CA LEU A 534 19.04 -16.91 -35.26
C LEU A 534 19.84 -15.91 -36.09
N SER A 535 21.12 -16.19 -36.25
CA SER A 535 22.03 -15.38 -37.05
C SER A 535 23.02 -16.27 -37.81
N GLU A 536 23.32 -15.91 -39.05
CA GLU A 536 24.23 -16.64 -39.94
C GLU A 536 25.61 -15.95 -40.07
N ASP A 537 25.79 -14.78 -39.47
CA ASP A 537 26.96 -13.90 -39.67
C ASP A 537 27.64 -13.47 -38.37
N GLY A 538 27.47 -14.27 -37.33
CA GLY A 538 28.09 -14.05 -36.03
C GLY A 538 27.29 -13.13 -35.12
N GLY A 539 26.02 -12.85 -35.40
CA GLY A 539 25.17 -11.95 -34.62
C GLY A 539 25.25 -10.50 -35.06
N GLN A 540 25.64 -10.23 -36.32
CA GLN A 540 25.57 -8.89 -36.90
C GLN A 540 24.14 -8.59 -37.38
N HIS A 541 23.51 -9.57 -38.02
CA HIS A 541 22.10 -9.53 -38.40
C HIS A 541 21.35 -10.70 -37.77
N TRP A 542 20.10 -10.44 -37.38
CA TRP A 542 19.19 -11.40 -36.80
C TRP A 542 18.05 -11.67 -37.79
N GLU A 543 17.68 -12.93 -37.95
CA GLU A 543 16.38 -13.29 -38.54
C GLU A 543 15.24 -12.78 -37.63
N ALA A 544 14.00 -12.78 -38.15
CA ALA A 544 12.82 -12.47 -37.36
C ALA A 544 12.80 -13.35 -36.08
N PRO A 545 12.70 -12.75 -34.87
CA PRO A 545 12.66 -13.50 -33.63
C PRO A 545 11.48 -14.49 -33.61
N LEU A 546 11.74 -15.73 -33.22
CA LEU A 546 10.70 -16.77 -33.18
C LEU A 546 10.16 -16.91 -31.76
N TYR A 547 8.89 -16.58 -31.56
CA TYR A 547 8.21 -16.81 -30.28
C TYR A 547 8.06 -18.31 -30.03
N THR A 548 8.25 -18.74 -28.78
CA THR A 548 8.22 -20.17 -28.44
C THR A 548 6.88 -20.63 -27.85
N GLY A 549 5.98 -19.71 -27.49
CA GLY A 549 4.80 -20.05 -26.68
C GLY A 549 5.12 -20.38 -25.21
N LEU A 550 6.39 -20.31 -24.80
CA LEU A 550 6.82 -20.56 -23.42
C LEU A 550 7.05 -19.24 -22.69
N ARG A 551 6.75 -19.20 -21.39
CA ARG A 551 6.89 -18.02 -20.52
C ARG A 551 7.71 -18.34 -19.28
N GLN A 552 8.49 -17.38 -18.79
CA GLN A 552 9.25 -17.55 -17.56
C GLN A 552 8.29 -17.73 -16.37
N TYR A 553 8.52 -18.79 -15.59
CA TYR A 553 7.70 -19.22 -14.44
C TYR A 553 6.28 -19.73 -14.79
N GLN A 554 6.00 -19.99 -16.08
CA GLN A 554 4.73 -20.55 -16.55
C GLN A 554 4.93 -21.70 -17.57
N PRO A 555 5.17 -22.92 -17.10
CA PRO A 555 5.72 -23.21 -15.78
C PRO A 555 7.27 -23.25 -15.81
N TYR A 556 7.92 -22.88 -16.90
CA TYR A 556 9.35 -23.18 -17.10
C TYR A 556 10.29 -22.00 -16.79
N GLU A 557 11.44 -22.33 -16.18
CA GLU A 557 12.62 -21.48 -16.12
C GLU A 557 13.75 -22.13 -16.94
N LEU A 558 14.26 -21.44 -17.96
CA LEU A 558 15.33 -21.97 -18.80
C LEU A 558 16.70 -21.85 -18.13
N GLU A 559 17.48 -22.91 -18.23
CA GLU A 559 18.82 -23.00 -17.67
C GLU A 559 19.84 -22.22 -18.51
N LYS A 560 20.65 -21.39 -17.86
CA LYS A 560 21.72 -20.61 -18.54
C LYS A 560 22.85 -21.50 -19.07
N ALA A 561 23.04 -22.66 -18.45
CA ALA A 561 24.05 -23.66 -18.84
C ALA A 561 23.38 -25.03 -19.02
N SER A 562 23.85 -25.81 -20.00
CA SER A 562 23.24 -27.10 -20.32
C SER A 562 24.24 -28.09 -20.91
N PRO A 563 24.04 -29.40 -20.69
CA PRO A 563 24.82 -30.46 -21.33
C PRO A 563 24.43 -30.73 -22.79
N VAL A 564 23.29 -30.21 -23.27
CA VAL A 564 22.86 -30.38 -24.66
C VAL A 564 22.99 -29.07 -25.44
N PRO A 565 23.38 -29.09 -26.73
CA PRO A 565 23.40 -27.86 -27.54
C PRO A 565 21.99 -27.31 -27.72
N LEU A 566 21.86 -26.00 -27.95
CA LEU A 566 20.57 -25.37 -28.26
C LEU A 566 19.96 -25.92 -29.55
N LEU A 567 20.78 -26.35 -30.50
CA LEU A 567 20.34 -26.87 -31.79
C LEU A 567 21.02 -28.19 -32.14
N GLU A 568 20.22 -29.21 -32.44
CA GLU A 568 20.68 -30.45 -33.07
C GLU A 568 19.93 -30.65 -34.41
N GLY A 569 20.64 -30.46 -35.52
CA GLY A 569 20.01 -30.42 -36.84
C GLY A 569 19.01 -29.26 -36.93
N GLN A 570 17.72 -29.59 -37.05
CA GLN A 570 16.60 -28.64 -37.09
C GLN A 570 15.72 -28.70 -35.83
N VAL A 571 16.22 -29.31 -34.75
CA VAL A 571 15.49 -29.46 -33.48
C VAL A 571 16.11 -28.56 -32.42
N LEU A 572 15.31 -27.63 -31.91
CA LEU A 572 15.64 -26.79 -30.77
C LEU A 572 15.56 -27.62 -29.49
N ARG A 573 16.56 -27.48 -28.62
CA ARG A 573 16.62 -28.14 -27.31
C ARG A 573 16.89 -27.15 -26.20
N LEU A 574 15.92 -27.00 -25.29
CA LEU A 574 15.98 -26.07 -24.17
C LEU A 574 16.08 -26.86 -22.87
N ALA A 575 17.19 -26.71 -22.15
CA ALA A 575 17.26 -27.20 -20.78
C ALA A 575 16.46 -26.26 -19.88
N ALA A 576 15.62 -26.84 -19.03
CA ALA A 576 14.68 -26.10 -18.20
C ALA A 576 14.49 -26.79 -16.85
N SER A 577 13.99 -26.01 -15.90
CA SER A 577 13.28 -26.51 -14.73
C SER A 577 11.81 -26.07 -14.81
N VAL A 578 10.92 -26.88 -14.28
CA VAL A 578 9.57 -26.42 -13.92
C VAL A 578 9.72 -25.62 -12.64
N ARG A 579 9.39 -24.33 -12.65
CA ARG A 579 9.30 -23.43 -11.49
C ARG A 579 8.05 -22.59 -11.67
N GLN A 580 6.89 -23.19 -11.40
CA GLN A 580 5.61 -22.54 -11.61
C GLN A 580 5.30 -21.58 -10.46
N LEU A 581 5.05 -20.31 -10.77
CA LEU A 581 4.61 -19.32 -9.78
C LEU A 581 3.20 -19.66 -9.25
N ASP A 582 2.96 -19.47 -7.95
CA ASP A 582 1.58 -19.38 -7.45
C ASP A 582 1.05 -17.96 -7.69
N GLU A 583 0.19 -17.83 -8.69
CA GLU A 583 -0.47 -16.57 -9.05
C GLU A 583 -1.25 -15.94 -7.89
N LYS A 584 -1.65 -16.72 -6.87
CA LYS A 584 -2.35 -16.20 -5.69
C LYS A 584 -1.44 -15.51 -4.68
N SER A 585 -0.13 -15.77 -4.73
CA SER A 585 0.84 -15.12 -3.84
C SER A 585 1.32 -13.77 -4.38
N VAL A 586 0.93 -13.41 -5.61
CA VAL A 586 1.38 -12.16 -6.25
C VAL A 586 0.76 -10.96 -5.54
N THR A 587 1.62 -10.13 -4.95
CA THR A 587 1.30 -8.81 -4.40
C THR A 587 2.02 -7.73 -5.21
N PHE A 588 1.62 -6.47 -5.07
CA PHE A 588 2.28 -5.31 -5.71
C PHE A 588 2.59 -4.25 -4.64
N PRO A 589 3.88 -3.87 -4.44
CA PRO A 589 5.07 -4.45 -5.06
C PRO A 589 5.20 -5.95 -4.72
N PRO A 590 5.86 -6.77 -5.58
CA PRO A 590 5.98 -8.21 -5.38
C PRO A 590 6.92 -8.52 -4.22
N ILE A 591 6.32 -8.70 -3.04
CA ILE A 591 7.00 -9.15 -1.82
C ILE A 591 6.59 -10.62 -1.62
N ASP A 592 7.58 -11.52 -1.59
CA ASP A 592 7.43 -12.95 -1.31
C ASP A 592 6.59 -13.78 -2.32
N LEU A 593 7.17 -13.98 -3.51
CA LEU A 593 6.61 -14.88 -4.52
C LEU A 593 6.79 -16.35 -4.16
N GLU A 594 5.69 -17.11 -4.16
CA GLU A 594 5.68 -18.55 -3.88
C GLU A 594 5.76 -19.38 -5.16
N VAL A 595 6.43 -20.54 -5.07
CA VAL A 595 6.52 -21.51 -6.16
C VAL A 595 5.54 -22.65 -5.90
N LYS A 596 4.52 -22.76 -6.76
CA LYS A 596 3.50 -23.82 -6.71
C LYS A 596 4.06 -25.21 -7.02
N ARG A 597 5.03 -25.28 -7.94
CA ARG A 597 5.61 -26.55 -8.41
C ARG A 597 7.05 -26.37 -8.86
N GLU A 598 7.94 -27.23 -8.38
CA GLU A 598 9.34 -27.28 -8.80
C GLU A 598 9.75 -28.67 -9.29
N VAL A 599 10.33 -28.76 -10.50
CA VAL A 599 10.90 -29.99 -11.07
C VAL A 599 12.15 -29.66 -11.88
N LYS A 600 13.31 -30.17 -11.49
CA LYS A 600 14.60 -29.89 -12.15
C LYS A 600 14.90 -30.87 -13.28
N ASN A 601 15.93 -30.55 -14.08
CA ASN A 601 16.50 -31.42 -15.11
C ASN A 601 15.51 -31.85 -16.19
N ARG A 602 14.75 -30.89 -16.73
CA ARG A 602 13.90 -31.09 -17.91
C ARG A 602 14.58 -30.57 -19.17
N MET A 603 14.16 -31.14 -20.30
CA MET A 603 14.56 -30.71 -21.62
C MET A 603 13.30 -30.57 -22.48
N LEU A 604 13.14 -29.43 -23.13
CA LEU A 604 12.06 -29.16 -24.06
C LEU A 604 12.61 -29.27 -25.48
N GLU A 605 11.93 -30.02 -26.34
CA GLU A 605 12.29 -30.17 -27.74
C GLU A 605 11.17 -29.76 -28.69
N ALA A 606 11.49 -28.93 -29.68
CA ALA A 606 10.59 -28.56 -30.77
C ALA A 606 11.35 -28.46 -32.10
N PRO A 607 10.77 -28.89 -33.23
CA PRO A 607 11.32 -28.59 -34.56
C PRO A 607 11.31 -27.08 -34.80
N LEU A 608 12.40 -26.51 -35.32
CA LEU A 608 12.44 -25.09 -35.71
C LEU A 608 11.36 -24.74 -36.73
N ALA A 609 11.00 -25.69 -37.62
CA ALA A 609 9.93 -25.51 -38.58
C ALA A 609 8.57 -25.24 -37.91
N ALA A 610 8.29 -25.86 -36.75
CA ALA A 610 7.05 -25.63 -36.03
C ALA A 610 6.99 -24.22 -35.40
N LEU A 611 8.14 -23.64 -35.03
CA LEU A 611 8.21 -22.26 -34.54
C LEU A 611 8.10 -21.20 -35.66
N ARG A 612 8.33 -21.61 -36.91
CA ARG A 612 8.26 -20.77 -38.11
C ARG A 612 6.95 -20.96 -38.88
N GLN A 613 6.07 -21.83 -38.39
CA GLN A 613 4.84 -22.13 -39.10
C GLN A 613 3.96 -20.88 -39.10
N ASP A 614 3.58 -20.46 -40.29
CA ASP A 614 2.70 -19.35 -40.63
C ASP A 614 1.77 -19.94 -41.69
N THR A 615 0.59 -20.37 -41.24
CA THR A 615 -0.25 -21.30 -42.00
C THR A 615 -1.00 -20.60 -43.13
N ASP A 616 -1.29 -19.30 -43.02
CA ASP A 616 -1.96 -18.51 -44.06
C ASP A 616 -1.04 -17.52 -44.80
N GLY A 617 0.19 -17.33 -44.31
CA GLY A 617 1.25 -16.59 -44.98
C GLY A 617 1.14 -15.08 -44.84
N ASP A 618 0.50 -14.59 -43.77
CA ASP A 618 0.25 -13.17 -43.54
C ASP A 618 1.44 -12.44 -42.85
N GLY A 619 2.42 -13.21 -42.37
CA GLY A 619 3.63 -12.74 -41.70
C GLY A 619 3.66 -12.96 -40.18
N LEU A 620 2.59 -13.48 -39.58
CA LEU A 620 2.56 -13.93 -38.19
C LEU A 620 2.72 -15.45 -38.11
N THR A 621 3.41 -15.95 -37.09
CA THR A 621 3.47 -17.40 -36.89
C THR A 621 2.24 -17.87 -36.13
N ASP A 622 1.83 -19.13 -36.33
CA ASP A 622 0.69 -19.74 -35.65
C ASP A 622 0.75 -19.58 -34.11
N LEU A 623 1.98 -19.54 -33.54
CA LEU A 623 2.20 -19.32 -32.10
C LEU A 623 1.97 -17.87 -31.68
N VAL A 624 2.30 -16.91 -32.53
CA VAL A 624 2.03 -15.48 -32.29
C VAL A 624 0.53 -15.26 -32.37
N GLU A 625 -0.12 -15.77 -33.41
CA GLU A 625 -1.58 -15.67 -33.57
C GLU A 625 -2.36 -16.33 -32.44
N ASP A 626 -1.93 -17.52 -31.98
CA ASP A 626 -2.53 -18.17 -30.81
C ASP A 626 -2.48 -17.25 -29.58
N ARG A 627 -1.36 -16.54 -29.39
CA ARG A 627 -1.17 -15.61 -28.27
C ARG A 627 -2.00 -14.33 -28.41
N LEU A 628 -2.18 -13.84 -29.64
CA LEU A 628 -2.97 -12.66 -29.97
C LEU A 628 -4.46 -12.96 -30.12
N LEU A 629 -4.87 -14.24 -30.06
CA LEU A 629 -6.25 -14.71 -30.28
C LEU A 629 -6.76 -14.41 -31.69
N LEU A 630 -5.89 -14.59 -32.69
CA LEU A 630 -6.17 -14.49 -34.11
C LEU A 630 -6.37 -15.90 -34.73
N ASP A 631 -6.85 -15.96 -35.97
CA ASP A 631 -7.11 -17.22 -36.67
C ASP A 631 -6.01 -17.53 -37.68
N ALA A 632 -5.08 -18.41 -37.32
CA ALA A 632 -3.93 -18.85 -38.14
C ALA A 632 -4.25 -19.50 -39.50
N LYS A 633 -5.50 -19.51 -39.92
CA LYS A 633 -5.93 -20.00 -41.23
C LYS A 633 -6.60 -18.90 -42.05
N ALA A 634 -6.67 -17.69 -41.53
CA ALA A 634 -7.34 -16.55 -42.09
C ALA A 634 -6.42 -15.34 -41.96
N ALA A 635 -5.72 -15.04 -43.05
CA ALA A 635 -4.74 -13.94 -43.12
C ALA A 635 -5.29 -12.56 -42.71
N ASP A 636 -6.61 -12.40 -42.64
CA ASP A 636 -7.35 -11.22 -42.18
C ASP A 636 -8.45 -11.74 -41.23
N THR A 637 -8.17 -11.71 -39.94
CA THR A 637 -9.00 -12.33 -38.91
C THR A 637 -10.34 -11.60 -38.78
N ASP A 638 -10.34 -10.27 -38.74
CA ASP A 638 -11.56 -9.51 -38.48
C ASP A 638 -12.35 -9.14 -39.76
N GLY A 639 -11.77 -9.42 -40.93
CA GLY A 639 -12.38 -9.28 -42.25
C GLY A 639 -12.42 -7.85 -42.75
N ASP A 640 -11.51 -7.00 -42.28
CA ASP A 640 -11.45 -5.58 -42.61
C ASP A 640 -10.70 -5.25 -43.91
N GLY A 641 -10.00 -6.24 -44.46
CA GLY A 641 -9.22 -6.18 -45.69
C GLY A 641 -7.71 -5.95 -45.49
N ALA A 642 -7.23 -5.74 -44.26
CA ALA A 642 -5.82 -5.70 -43.91
C ALA A 642 -5.37 -7.08 -43.38
N PRO A 643 -4.22 -7.62 -43.85
CA PRO A 643 -3.71 -8.84 -43.26
C PRO A 643 -3.24 -8.63 -41.82
N ASP A 644 -3.46 -9.59 -40.91
CA ASP A 644 -3.21 -9.40 -39.48
C ASP A 644 -1.75 -9.01 -39.19
N GLY A 645 -0.78 -9.59 -39.91
CA GLY A 645 0.64 -9.24 -39.83
C GLY A 645 0.99 -7.79 -40.19
N ASN A 646 0.08 -7.05 -40.85
CA ASN A 646 0.21 -5.63 -41.15
C ASN A 646 -0.89 -4.77 -40.53
N ASP A 647 -1.84 -5.38 -39.82
CA ASP A 647 -2.93 -4.67 -39.17
C ASP A 647 -2.54 -4.20 -37.76
N MET A 648 -2.84 -2.94 -37.49
CA MET A 648 -2.63 -2.33 -36.18
C MET A 648 -3.75 -2.70 -35.20
N LEU A 649 -4.91 -3.14 -35.68
CA LEU A 649 -6.07 -3.53 -34.87
C LEU A 649 -6.75 -4.82 -35.38
N PRO A 650 -6.05 -5.98 -35.45
CA PRO A 650 -6.51 -7.24 -36.09
C PRO A 650 -7.71 -7.94 -35.43
N GLN A 651 -8.38 -7.24 -34.49
CA GLN A 651 -9.59 -7.69 -33.83
C GLN A 651 -10.73 -6.68 -33.97
N VAL A 652 -10.54 -5.57 -34.66
CA VAL A 652 -11.48 -4.44 -34.70
C VAL A 652 -11.91 -4.22 -36.16
N PRO A 653 -13.05 -4.81 -36.58
CA PRO A 653 -13.50 -4.72 -37.96
C PRO A 653 -13.61 -3.28 -38.46
N ALA A 654 -13.29 -3.05 -39.73
CA ALA A 654 -13.31 -1.75 -40.37
C ALA A 654 -14.62 -1.00 -40.14
N VAL A 655 -14.47 0.28 -39.82
CA VAL A 655 -15.59 1.22 -39.79
C VAL A 655 -15.84 1.69 -41.22
N SER A 656 -17.07 1.56 -41.72
CA SER A 656 -17.45 2.25 -42.96
C SER A 656 -17.14 3.75 -42.81
N SER A 657 -16.38 4.33 -43.73
CA SER A 657 -15.73 5.66 -43.70
C SER A 657 -16.64 6.90 -43.49
N ALA A 658 -17.90 6.71 -43.11
CA ALA A 658 -18.93 7.73 -42.98
C ALA A 658 -19.27 8.12 -41.53
N ALA A 659 -18.71 7.49 -40.50
CA ALA A 659 -18.98 7.87 -39.11
C ALA A 659 -18.22 9.16 -38.74
N PRO A 660 -18.84 10.13 -38.04
CA PRO A 660 -18.14 11.28 -37.48
C PRO A 660 -16.98 10.83 -36.59
N ALA A 661 -15.88 11.58 -36.58
CA ALA A 661 -14.74 11.32 -35.70
C ALA A 661 -15.21 11.23 -34.24
N ASP A 662 -15.12 10.04 -33.66
CA ASP A 662 -15.42 9.81 -32.25
C ASP A 662 -14.32 10.46 -31.41
N VAL A 663 -14.69 11.43 -30.59
CA VAL A 663 -13.77 12.13 -29.67
C VAL A 663 -13.01 11.13 -28.80
N ARG A 664 -13.63 10.04 -28.36
CA ARG A 664 -12.96 9.02 -27.55
C ARG A 664 -11.87 8.32 -28.36
N ALA A 665 -12.15 7.95 -29.62
CA ALA A 665 -11.16 7.31 -30.48
C ALA A 665 -9.96 8.22 -30.77
N GLU A 666 -10.19 9.52 -31.00
CA GLU A 666 -9.10 10.51 -31.14
C GLU A 666 -8.23 10.59 -29.88
N ILE A 667 -8.85 10.57 -28.69
CA ILE A 667 -8.16 10.64 -27.40
C ILE A 667 -7.36 9.36 -27.12
N VAL A 668 -7.95 8.18 -27.36
CA VAL A 668 -7.24 6.89 -27.22
C VAL A 668 -6.05 6.85 -28.16
N SER A 669 -6.23 7.26 -29.42
CA SER A 669 -5.12 7.34 -30.38
C SER A 669 -3.99 8.22 -29.85
N ALA A 670 -4.31 9.44 -29.39
CA ALA A 670 -3.34 10.36 -28.83
C ALA A 670 -2.59 9.75 -27.62
N LEU A 671 -3.29 9.02 -26.75
CA LEU A 671 -2.68 8.33 -25.61
C LEU A 671 -1.72 7.23 -26.06
N LEU A 672 -2.12 6.38 -27.00
CA LEU A 672 -1.27 5.30 -27.49
C LEU A 672 0.02 5.84 -28.13
N PHE A 673 -0.09 6.88 -28.97
CA PHE A 673 1.08 7.55 -29.54
C PHE A 673 1.97 8.20 -28.47
N GLU A 674 1.38 8.82 -27.45
CA GLU A 674 2.12 9.44 -26.34
C GLU A 674 2.89 8.41 -25.52
N LEU A 675 2.26 7.28 -25.19
CA LEU A 675 2.88 6.19 -24.44
C LEU A 675 3.94 5.45 -25.28
N ALA A 676 3.78 5.37 -26.60
CA ALA A 676 4.78 4.79 -27.49
C ALA A 676 5.99 5.71 -27.72
N GLY A 677 5.78 7.03 -27.85
CA GLY A 677 6.82 8.00 -28.21
C GLY A 677 7.71 8.49 -27.06
N LYS A 678 7.27 8.32 -25.80
CA LYS A 678 8.02 8.80 -24.63
C LYS A 678 9.12 7.81 -24.21
N LYS A 679 10.38 8.22 -24.36
CA LYS A 679 11.56 7.54 -23.75
C LYS A 679 11.61 7.64 -22.22
N ASP A 680 10.83 8.58 -21.65
CA ASP A 680 10.84 8.98 -20.24
C ASP A 680 9.59 8.52 -19.46
N VAL A 681 8.77 7.60 -19.99
CA VAL A 681 7.79 6.91 -19.13
C VAL A 681 8.58 6.24 -18.01
N PRO A 682 8.24 6.47 -16.71
CA PRO A 682 8.99 5.93 -15.60
C PRO A 682 9.23 4.44 -15.82
N ARG A 683 10.51 4.08 -15.94
CA ARG A 683 10.91 2.68 -16.05
C ARG A 683 10.52 2.03 -14.73
N GLY A 684 9.92 0.84 -14.80
CA GLY A 684 9.61 0.03 -13.62
C GLY A 684 10.72 0.09 -12.59
N LEU A 685 10.36 0.28 -11.32
CA LEU A 685 11.32 0.41 -10.26
C LEU A 685 11.94 -0.97 -10.10
N VAL A 686 13.27 -1.02 -10.21
CA VAL A 686 14.00 -2.28 -10.06
C VAL A 686 14.08 -2.58 -8.56
N THR A 687 13.05 -3.17 -7.97
CA THR A 687 13.12 -3.65 -6.59
C THR A 687 13.78 -5.03 -6.56
N GLY A 688 15.11 -5.02 -6.54
CA GLY A 688 15.87 -6.13 -5.96
C GLY A 688 16.39 -5.69 -4.61
N VAL A 689 15.62 -5.89 -3.53
CA VAL A 689 16.13 -5.65 -2.17
C VAL A 689 16.97 -6.87 -1.75
N PRO A 690 18.21 -6.67 -1.23
CA PRO A 690 18.97 -7.76 -0.66
C PRO A 690 18.50 -7.98 0.79
N THR A 691 18.04 -9.19 1.11
CA THR A 691 18.10 -9.69 2.48
C THR A 691 18.92 -10.98 2.51
N LYS A 692 19.93 -10.96 3.36
CA LYS A 692 20.84 -12.08 3.61
C LYS A 692 20.09 -13.18 4.37
N GLU A 693 20.33 -14.39 3.87
CA GLU A 693 20.45 -15.69 4.54
C GLU A 693 19.37 -16.20 5.52
N GLU A 694 18.95 -17.43 5.20
CA GLU A 694 18.38 -18.48 6.05
C GLU A 694 16.88 -18.43 6.38
N GLN A 695 16.08 -18.57 5.32
CA GLN A 695 14.90 -19.45 5.24
C GLN A 695 14.54 -19.65 3.75
N ALA A 696 13.93 -20.79 3.38
CA ALA A 696 13.73 -21.27 2.00
C ALA A 696 13.69 -20.14 0.94
N GLU A 697 14.72 -20.05 0.09
CA GLU A 697 14.97 -18.85 -0.74
C GLU A 697 13.71 -18.40 -1.50
N PRO A 698 13.10 -17.24 -1.16
CA PRO A 698 12.03 -16.67 -1.97
C PRO A 698 12.56 -16.42 -3.39
N LEU A 699 11.70 -16.60 -4.39
CA LEU A 699 12.05 -16.46 -5.79
C LEU A 699 12.60 -15.05 -6.05
N ARG A 700 13.92 -14.91 -6.15
CA ARG A 700 14.56 -13.63 -6.48
C ARG A 700 14.26 -13.29 -7.93
N LEU A 701 13.39 -12.31 -8.13
CA LEU A 701 13.10 -11.78 -9.46
C LEU A 701 14.36 -11.14 -10.03
N PRO A 702 14.80 -11.51 -11.24
CA PRO A 702 15.89 -10.82 -11.89
C PRO A 702 15.50 -9.36 -12.15
N GLN A 703 16.39 -8.42 -11.84
CA GLN A 703 16.24 -7.00 -12.19
C GLN A 703 15.82 -6.87 -13.66
N PHE A 704 14.61 -6.40 -13.91
CA PHE A 704 14.03 -6.31 -15.24
C PHE A 704 13.93 -4.85 -15.67
N GLN A 705 14.31 -4.55 -16.91
CA GLN A 705 13.91 -3.31 -17.57
C GLN A 705 12.71 -3.66 -18.45
N ALA A 706 11.54 -3.13 -18.10
CA ALA A 706 10.39 -3.12 -19.00
C ALA A 706 10.84 -2.61 -20.38
N PRO A 707 10.38 -3.20 -21.50
CA PRO A 707 10.67 -2.66 -22.81
C PRO A 707 10.32 -1.18 -22.86
N THR A 708 11.19 -0.39 -23.51
CA THR A 708 11.15 1.08 -23.50
C THR A 708 10.05 1.68 -24.35
N SER A 709 9.28 0.89 -25.11
CA SER A 709 8.27 1.42 -26.01
C SER A 709 7.15 0.41 -26.30
N LEU A 710 5.94 0.93 -26.46
CA LEU A 710 4.78 0.27 -27.08
C LEU A 710 4.91 0.24 -28.63
N GLU A 711 6.13 0.39 -29.17
CA GLU A 711 6.35 0.67 -30.60
C GLU A 711 5.87 -0.47 -31.52
N ASP A 712 5.73 -1.70 -31.02
CA ASP A 712 5.38 -2.86 -31.86
C ASP A 712 4.06 -3.57 -31.45
N LEU A 713 3.72 -3.67 -30.16
CA LEU A 713 2.52 -4.39 -29.69
C LEU A 713 2.00 -3.88 -28.34
N SER A 714 0.68 -3.68 -28.24
CA SER A 714 -0.02 -3.28 -27.00
C SER A 714 -1.17 -4.23 -26.68
N PHE A 715 -1.40 -4.50 -25.38
CA PHE A 715 -2.57 -5.23 -24.89
C PHE A 715 -3.45 -4.25 -24.11
N LEU A 716 -4.72 -4.11 -24.49
CA LEU A 716 -5.68 -3.19 -23.86
C LEU A 716 -6.79 -3.95 -23.14
N SER A 717 -7.21 -3.45 -21.98
CA SER A 717 -8.48 -3.82 -21.35
C SER A 717 -9.53 -2.81 -21.79
N LEU A 718 -10.15 -3.04 -22.95
CA LEU A 718 -11.15 -2.14 -23.53
C LEU A 718 -12.09 -2.92 -24.44
N ASP A 719 -13.33 -2.48 -24.59
CA ASP A 719 -14.23 -3.09 -25.56
C ASP A 719 -13.82 -2.72 -26.99
N ARG A 720 -13.79 -3.69 -27.90
CA ARG A 720 -13.44 -3.50 -29.34
C ARG A 720 -14.22 -2.38 -30.01
N SER A 721 -15.48 -2.21 -29.60
CA SER A 721 -16.33 -1.14 -30.11
C SER A 721 -15.79 0.27 -29.85
N GLU A 722 -15.02 0.44 -28.78
CA GLU A 722 -14.40 1.71 -28.40
C GLU A 722 -13.08 1.96 -29.12
N LEU A 723 -12.53 0.95 -29.79
CA LEU A 723 -11.36 1.07 -30.66
C LEU A 723 -11.71 1.38 -32.11
N ARG A 724 -13.01 1.47 -32.44
CA ARG A 724 -13.44 1.83 -33.79
C ARG A 724 -12.96 3.25 -34.14
N GLY A 725 -12.14 3.34 -35.19
CA GLY A 725 -11.54 4.61 -35.63
C GLY A 725 -10.33 5.05 -34.81
N VAL A 726 -9.83 4.22 -33.90
CA VAL A 726 -8.56 4.46 -33.21
C VAL A 726 -7.41 4.22 -34.19
N HIS A 727 -6.39 5.08 -34.13
CA HIS A 727 -5.10 4.88 -34.77
C HIS A 727 -4.08 4.51 -33.71
N ALA A 728 -3.46 3.34 -33.85
CA ALA A 728 -2.41 2.87 -32.94
C ALA A 728 -1.02 3.02 -33.59
N PRO A 729 0.04 3.24 -32.78
CA PRO A 729 1.43 3.30 -33.27
C PRO A 729 2.01 1.93 -33.66
N GLY A 730 1.37 0.85 -33.22
CA GLY A 730 1.73 -0.55 -33.48
C GLY A 730 0.52 -1.46 -33.27
N THR A 731 0.69 -2.77 -33.47
CA THR A 731 -0.40 -3.75 -33.29
C THR A 731 -0.99 -3.64 -31.89
N THR A 732 -2.31 -3.64 -31.78
CA THR A 732 -3.02 -3.43 -30.53
C THR A 732 -4.13 -4.47 -30.41
N VAL A 733 -4.00 -5.32 -29.41
CA VAL A 733 -4.95 -6.40 -29.10
C VAL A 733 -5.76 -6.00 -27.87
N THR A 734 -7.05 -6.32 -27.88
CA THR A 734 -7.95 -5.85 -26.83
C THR A 734 -8.83 -6.95 -26.25
N PHE A 735 -9.16 -6.80 -24.97
CA PHE A 735 -9.94 -7.75 -24.22
C PHE A 735 -11.04 -7.01 -23.47
N SER A 736 -12.27 -7.51 -23.58
CA SER A 736 -13.26 -7.26 -22.53
C SER A 736 -12.81 -7.91 -21.22
N ASP A 737 -13.37 -7.47 -20.08
CA ASP A 737 -13.02 -8.03 -18.76
C ASP A 737 -13.19 -9.57 -18.70
N ALA A 738 -14.26 -10.08 -19.31
CA ALA A 738 -14.56 -11.51 -19.36
C ALA A 738 -13.54 -12.29 -20.22
N GLU A 739 -13.13 -11.71 -21.36
CA GLU A 739 -12.11 -12.30 -22.22
C GLU A 739 -10.73 -12.25 -21.57
N LEU A 740 -10.38 -11.16 -20.90
CA LEU A 740 -9.12 -11.01 -20.18
C LEU A 740 -9.00 -12.06 -19.08
N GLN A 741 -10.09 -12.31 -18.33
CA GLN A 741 -10.11 -13.34 -17.30
C GLN A 741 -9.85 -14.74 -17.90
N ARG A 742 -10.52 -15.09 -19.00
CA ARG A 742 -10.29 -16.36 -19.72
C ARG A 742 -8.89 -16.44 -20.35
N ALA A 743 -8.38 -15.32 -20.87
CA ALA A 743 -7.04 -15.23 -21.43
C ALA A 743 -5.98 -15.48 -20.34
N ARG A 744 -6.19 -14.97 -19.12
CA ARG A 744 -5.33 -15.27 -17.96
C ARG A 744 -5.42 -16.74 -17.55
N GLU A 745 -6.60 -17.35 -17.60
CA GLU A 745 -6.76 -18.79 -17.34
C GLU A 745 -6.01 -19.65 -18.38
N ARG A 746 -6.02 -19.24 -19.66
CA ARG A 746 -5.37 -19.97 -20.76
C ARG A 746 -3.86 -19.76 -20.82
N PHE A 747 -3.43 -18.50 -20.75
CA PHE A 747 -2.04 -18.13 -20.99
C PHE A 747 -1.24 -17.89 -19.71
N GLY A 748 -1.90 -17.76 -18.56
CA GLY A 748 -1.32 -17.31 -17.28
C GLY A 748 -1.39 -15.79 -17.12
N MET A 749 -1.18 -15.29 -15.90
CA MET A 749 -1.34 -13.86 -15.55
C MET A 749 -0.53 -12.91 -16.45
N PHE A 750 -1.16 -11.83 -16.93
CA PHE A 750 -0.53 -10.69 -17.60
C PHE A 750 -1.35 -9.41 -17.34
N PHE A 751 -0.74 -8.26 -17.57
CA PHE A 751 -1.28 -6.94 -17.22
C PHE A 751 -1.43 -6.07 -18.48
N PRO A 752 -2.59 -6.12 -19.15
CA PRO A 752 -2.88 -5.17 -20.21
C PRO A 752 -3.02 -3.75 -19.64
N LEU A 753 -2.86 -2.77 -20.51
CA LEU A 753 -3.13 -1.36 -20.25
C LEU A 753 -4.65 -1.16 -20.12
N ASP A 754 -5.07 -0.75 -18.94
CA ASP A 754 -6.42 -0.29 -18.65
C ASP A 754 -6.49 1.23 -18.82
N ILE A 755 -7.56 1.73 -19.46
CA ILE A 755 -7.71 3.13 -19.84
C ILE A 755 -9.08 3.64 -19.43
N GLU A 756 -9.10 4.60 -18.50
CA GLU A 756 -10.28 5.36 -18.15
C GLU A 756 -10.22 6.75 -18.80
N ILE A 757 -11.31 7.17 -19.43
CA ILE A 757 -11.40 8.47 -20.11
C ILE A 757 -12.66 9.19 -19.66
N HIS A 758 -12.46 10.36 -19.07
CA HIS A 758 -13.51 11.27 -18.64
C HIS A 758 -13.44 12.52 -19.48
N VAL A 759 -14.49 12.83 -20.22
CA VAL A 759 -14.57 14.03 -21.06
C VAL A 759 -15.44 15.06 -20.36
N ASN A 760 -15.05 16.34 -20.41
CA ASN A 760 -15.84 17.46 -19.87
C ASN A 760 -17.09 17.75 -20.73
N LEU A 761 -18.01 18.59 -20.25
CA LEU A 761 -19.28 18.86 -20.93
C LEU A 761 -19.11 19.52 -22.30
N ALA A 762 -18.09 20.36 -22.45
CA ALA A 762 -17.79 21.02 -23.71
C ALA A 762 -17.13 20.11 -24.75
N GLY A 763 -16.63 18.93 -24.36
CA GLY A 763 -15.94 18.01 -25.27
C GLY A 763 -14.56 18.48 -25.72
N ASP A 764 -13.95 19.42 -25.00
CA ASP A 764 -12.66 20.05 -25.33
C ASP A 764 -11.55 19.74 -24.32
N ARG A 765 -11.89 19.07 -23.21
CA ARG A 765 -10.96 18.58 -22.20
C ARG A 765 -11.30 17.16 -21.79
N ALA A 766 -10.28 16.36 -21.51
CA ALA A 766 -10.48 15.02 -20.96
C ALA A 766 -9.41 14.67 -19.92
N LEU A 767 -9.80 13.94 -18.89
CA LEU A 767 -8.89 13.30 -17.96
C LEU A 767 -8.74 11.85 -18.41
N LEU A 768 -7.51 11.45 -18.67
CA LEU A 768 -7.15 10.08 -18.97
C LEU A 768 -6.45 9.51 -17.76
N VAL A 769 -6.86 8.33 -17.33
CA VAL A 769 -6.18 7.55 -16.31
C VAL A 769 -5.78 6.25 -16.97
N TRP A 770 -4.52 5.85 -16.83
CA TRP A 770 -4.02 4.62 -17.40
C TRP A 770 -3.32 3.78 -16.34
N ASN A 771 -3.48 2.47 -16.42
CA ASN A 771 -3.05 1.55 -15.37
C ASN A 771 -2.64 0.19 -15.94
N GLU A 772 -1.42 -0.26 -15.61
CA GLU A 772 -0.91 -1.60 -15.92
C GLU A 772 -0.66 -2.42 -14.64
N ARG A 773 -1.33 -2.07 -13.53
CA ARG A 773 -1.20 -2.62 -12.15
C ARG A 773 0.10 -2.31 -11.43
N TRP A 774 1.25 -2.38 -12.09
CA TRP A 774 2.57 -2.10 -11.51
C TRP A 774 3.09 -0.70 -11.87
N ARG A 775 2.50 -0.09 -12.88
CA ARG A 775 2.68 1.33 -13.19
C ARG A 775 1.37 1.93 -13.69
N GLY A 776 1.30 3.25 -13.64
CA GLY A 776 0.16 3.98 -14.16
C GLY A 776 0.39 5.47 -14.14
N GLY A 777 -0.64 6.22 -14.49
CA GLY A 777 -0.57 7.66 -14.46
C GLY A 777 -1.85 8.31 -14.94
N SER A 778 -1.79 9.63 -15.10
CA SER A 778 -2.89 10.39 -15.65
C SER A 778 -2.41 11.54 -16.54
N PHE A 779 -3.23 11.84 -17.54
CA PHE A 779 -3.05 12.96 -18.45
C PHE A 779 -4.29 13.84 -18.44
N LEU A 780 -4.07 15.16 -18.50
CA LEU A 780 -5.10 16.10 -18.90
C LEU A 780 -4.96 16.36 -20.40
N ALA A 781 -5.90 15.87 -21.19
CA ALA A 781 -6.00 16.19 -22.60
C ALA A 781 -6.76 17.50 -22.80
N ARG A 782 -6.25 18.34 -23.71
CA ARG A 782 -6.93 19.55 -24.18
C ARG A 782 -6.96 19.57 -25.69
N ARG A 783 -8.06 20.05 -26.28
CA ARG A 783 -8.17 20.22 -27.72
C ARG A 783 -7.50 21.52 -28.16
N ASP A 784 -6.37 21.44 -28.85
CA ASP A 784 -5.66 22.58 -29.45
C ASP A 784 -5.59 22.43 -30.97
N LYS A 785 -6.05 23.45 -31.71
CA LYS A 785 -6.08 23.47 -33.19
C LYS A 785 -6.65 22.20 -33.83
N GLY A 786 -7.69 21.62 -33.21
CA GLY A 786 -8.36 20.42 -33.70
C GLY A 786 -7.64 19.10 -33.38
N ARG A 787 -6.59 19.11 -32.56
CA ARG A 787 -5.88 17.90 -32.09
C ARG A 787 -5.90 17.84 -30.57
N TRP A 788 -5.85 16.64 -30.02
CA TRP A 788 -5.68 16.44 -28.58
C TRP A 788 -4.20 16.56 -28.21
N VAL A 789 -3.92 17.42 -27.23
CA VAL A 789 -2.60 17.59 -26.63
C VAL A 789 -2.68 17.07 -25.20
N LEU A 790 -1.76 16.16 -24.85
CA LEU A 790 -1.74 15.52 -23.53
C LEU A 790 -0.74 16.21 -22.60
N GLU A 791 -1.21 16.65 -21.44
CA GLU A 791 -0.40 17.20 -20.36
C GLU A 791 -0.30 16.17 -19.23
N SER A 792 0.92 15.70 -18.92
CA SER A 792 1.12 14.73 -17.83
C SER A 792 0.74 15.36 -16.49
N ARG A 793 -0.13 14.69 -15.73
CA ARG A 793 -0.56 15.15 -14.39
C ARG A 793 0.13 14.38 -13.28
N GLY A 794 0.46 13.12 -13.53
CA GLY A 794 1.20 12.28 -12.60
C GLY A 794 1.45 10.91 -13.18
N SER A 795 2.44 10.23 -12.62
CA SER A 795 2.79 8.86 -12.95
C SER A 795 3.31 8.17 -11.71
N TRP A 796 3.04 6.88 -11.57
CA TRP A 796 3.49 6.07 -10.45
C TRP A 796 4.00 4.72 -10.95
N VAL A 797 4.84 4.13 -10.12
CA VAL A 797 5.39 2.78 -10.27
C VAL A 797 5.42 2.18 -8.87
N THR A 798 4.96 0.94 -8.71
CA THR A 798 4.90 0.26 -7.41
C THR A 798 6.26 -0.16 -6.89
#